data_AF-A0A2J6XDW2-F1
#
_entry.id   AF-A0A2J6XDW2-F1
#
_cell.length_a   1.000
_cell.length_b   1.000
_cell.length_c   1.000
_cell.angle_alpha   90.00
_cell.angle_beta   90.00
_cell.angle_gamma   90.00
#
_symmetry.space_group_name_H-M   'P 1'
#
loop_
_entity.id
_entity.type
_entity.pdbx_description
1 polymer ?
#
loop_
_entity_poly.entity_id
_entity_poly.type
_entity_poly.pdbx_seq_one_letter_code
_entity_poly.pdbx_strand_id
1 'polypeptide(L)'
;TADDELVATTTTNSSGNYSFTNLPPGRYFVQFGPPPAGYAVTATDQGTNDAADSDADLTTRRTALIDLAPGENDLDWDMGLFVFAAIGDRVWSDTNNNGIQDAGEPGVSGVQVRLYRPGSSVPVAMTTTNGSGVYTFTNLVPDDYYVEFSLPSGYRASPRDQGDDTLDSDADPVTHQTIMTTLVPGENDPTWDFGIVPTASIGNRVWLDLNANGIQDANETAGVPGVQVVLYDGSGNVLNTTVTDVDGLYHFDNLLAGNYYLRFVVPASFVVSPQDQGTNDNADSDVNPTTFLTVPTTLSAGGNDLRWDLGLYQLASIGDRVWHDLNGNGRQDGGEPGVANVSVELYRPGTDDVAGTGDDVLVGSTTTDSNGFYRFDNLTPGRYFVQFGATPGYSLLSPPDAAIATNETDSDVDANRRTPIVELVSSAVDLSLDMGVLNPASLGNYVWFDADVDGIQDATESGVQGVRVRLYRPGSATPVMTTTTDINGLYLFNNLLPGEYYVVFDNLPANRSFTRADQGNDDALDSDANPLDGRTGVIRLVSGDNNQTVDAGIFETITVGDRVWIDLDADGIQDATETTSVPGVRVELLRNSDNTVVDVTYTDLNGFYQFTNLFPDTYRIRFSEIPIGYIRSLQDRGGDDALDSDANDNFETAPFTPVSGDNPQYDLGLYQLARIGNFVWEDRNGNGRQDAGEPGIPNVTVTLTGTTGAGDAVTMTTQTDSNGFYSFDGLTPGSYTITVTAPLGYLFTTADQGDDIGDSDANIAGAMPTTTLESAEEDLTWDAGLYRPATIGDRVWRDTNGNGVQDAGEAGIDGVVVTLNGTTGVGVVVNQITTTAGGGLYSFTNLAPGTYQITVTAPSGEVFTYRDILASEVAGANDTNDSDADASGMMIATTLESGENDLTWDAGLVIPASLGDLVWEDLNGNGVQETGEPGFNNVTVALIGAGRD
;
A
#
# COMPACT_ATOMS: atom_id res chain seq x y z
N THR A 1 -57.07 -70.65 92.78
CA THR A 1 -58.05 -71.25 91.87
C THR A 1 -59.46 -70.94 92.37
N ALA A 2 -60.51 -71.23 91.58
CA ALA A 2 -61.90 -70.90 91.97
C ALA A 2 -62.37 -71.59 93.27
N ASP A 3 -61.58 -72.55 93.75
CA ASP A 3 -61.79 -73.30 94.98
C ASP A 3 -60.88 -72.85 96.14
N ASP A 4 -60.04 -71.81 95.97
CA ASP A 4 -59.19 -71.29 97.06
C ASP A 4 -60.05 -70.43 97.99
N GLU A 5 -60.22 -70.89 99.23
CA GLU A 5 -60.94 -70.18 100.27
C GLU A 5 -59.94 -69.51 101.24
N LEU A 6 -60.20 -68.26 101.61
CA LEU A 6 -59.39 -67.57 102.62
C LEU A 6 -59.58 -68.24 103.98
N VAL A 7 -58.56 -68.95 104.44
CA VAL A 7 -58.64 -69.73 105.69
C VAL A 7 -58.48 -68.85 106.93
N ALA A 8 -57.55 -67.90 106.90
CA ALA A 8 -57.33 -66.93 107.98
C ALA A 8 -56.51 -65.73 107.48
N THR A 9 -56.57 -64.62 108.23
CA THR A 9 -55.67 -63.48 108.06
C THR A 9 -55.03 -63.13 109.40
N THR A 10 -53.78 -62.66 109.35
CA THR A 10 -53.05 -62.11 110.48
C THR A 10 -52.21 -60.92 110.00
N THR A 11 -51.72 -60.11 110.93
CA THR A 11 -50.75 -59.05 110.65
C THR A 11 -49.48 -59.34 111.44
N THR A 12 -48.33 -59.11 110.82
CA THR A 12 -47.04 -59.20 111.49
C THR A 12 -47.01 -58.32 112.74
N ASN A 13 -46.36 -58.78 113.80
CA ASN A 13 -46.17 -57.99 115.00
C ASN A 13 -45.04 -56.94 114.82
N SER A 14 -44.73 -56.18 115.89
CA SER A 14 -43.68 -55.16 115.87
C SER A 14 -42.27 -55.69 115.58
N SER A 15 -42.06 -57.00 115.70
CA SER A 15 -40.80 -57.68 115.39
C SER A 15 -40.82 -58.34 114.01
N GLY A 16 -41.87 -58.14 113.21
CA GLY A 16 -42.00 -58.72 111.87
C GLY A 16 -42.58 -60.13 111.83
N ASN A 17 -42.71 -60.81 112.96
CA ASN A 17 -43.17 -62.21 112.98
C ASN A 17 -44.69 -62.31 112.77
N TYR A 18 -45.10 -63.34 112.03
CA TYR A 18 -46.49 -63.76 111.89
C TYR A 18 -46.62 -65.26 112.19
N SER A 19 -47.82 -65.70 112.56
CA SER A 19 -48.14 -67.13 112.65
C SER A 19 -49.65 -67.34 112.54
N PHE A 20 -50.04 -68.51 112.04
CA PHE A 20 -51.41 -68.99 112.05
C PHE A 20 -51.48 -70.19 113.01
N THR A 21 -52.25 -70.08 114.09
CA THR A 21 -52.37 -71.16 115.09
C THR A 21 -53.71 -71.88 114.97
N ASN A 22 -53.72 -73.18 115.32
CA ASN A 22 -54.90 -74.06 115.23
C ASN A 22 -55.45 -74.26 113.80
N LEU A 23 -54.57 -74.27 112.79
CA LEU A 23 -54.98 -74.66 111.43
C LEU A 23 -55.32 -76.16 111.38
N PRO A 24 -56.39 -76.57 110.68
CA PRO A 24 -56.57 -77.96 110.30
C PRO A 24 -55.35 -78.46 109.48
N PRO A 25 -54.98 -79.74 109.56
CA PRO A 25 -53.98 -80.30 108.64
C PRO A 25 -54.47 -80.16 107.19
N GLY A 26 -53.63 -79.68 106.29
CA GLY A 26 -54.04 -79.32 104.92
C GLY A 26 -52.95 -78.59 104.13
N ARG A 27 -53.29 -78.21 102.89
CA ARG A 27 -52.39 -77.49 101.98
C ARG A 27 -52.71 -75.99 101.94
N TYR A 28 -51.69 -75.16 102.13
CA TYR A 28 -51.78 -73.71 102.28
C TYR A 28 -50.77 -72.98 101.39
N PHE A 29 -50.88 -71.67 101.25
CA PHE A 29 -49.78 -70.79 100.81
C PHE A 29 -49.97 -69.44 101.52
N VAL A 30 -48.88 -68.69 101.71
CA VAL A 30 -48.94 -67.36 102.31
C VAL A 30 -48.92 -66.33 101.19
N GLN A 31 -49.86 -65.38 101.23
CA GLN A 31 -49.84 -64.20 100.37
C GLN A 31 -49.55 -62.96 101.21
N PHE A 32 -48.41 -62.34 100.98
CA PHE A 32 -48.04 -61.08 101.61
C PHE A 32 -48.75 -59.89 100.95
N GLY A 33 -49.10 -58.91 101.77
CA GLY A 33 -49.61 -57.62 101.30
C GLY A 33 -48.54 -56.82 100.54
N PRO A 34 -48.92 -55.70 99.90
CA PRO A 34 -47.95 -54.80 99.30
C PRO A 34 -46.90 -54.31 100.31
N PRO A 35 -45.62 -54.14 99.90
CA PRO A 35 -44.60 -53.58 100.77
C PRO A 35 -44.94 -52.13 101.16
N PRO A 36 -44.43 -51.63 102.29
CA PRO A 36 -44.53 -50.23 102.65
C PRO A 36 -43.96 -49.30 101.55
N ALA A 37 -44.50 -48.09 101.46
CA ALA A 37 -44.00 -47.10 100.50
C ALA A 37 -42.49 -46.85 100.68
N GLY A 38 -41.73 -46.90 99.58
CA GLY A 38 -40.27 -46.74 99.57
C GLY A 38 -39.48 -48.04 99.68
N TYR A 39 -40.13 -49.17 99.97
CA TYR A 39 -39.49 -50.49 100.00
C TYR A 39 -39.85 -51.31 98.75
N ALA A 40 -38.85 -52.01 98.21
CA ALA A 40 -38.99 -53.00 97.15
C ALA A 40 -38.78 -54.41 97.71
N VAL A 41 -39.40 -55.41 97.10
CA VAL A 41 -39.24 -56.82 97.49
C VAL A 41 -37.87 -57.31 97.00
N THR A 42 -37.14 -58.04 97.84
CA THR A 42 -35.90 -58.70 97.44
C THR A 42 -36.20 -59.86 96.50
N ALA A 43 -35.26 -60.23 95.63
CA ALA A 43 -35.47 -61.39 94.77
C ALA A 43 -35.69 -62.68 95.58
N THR A 44 -36.53 -63.57 95.05
CA THR A 44 -36.91 -64.83 95.67
C THR A 44 -35.74 -65.82 95.68
N ASP A 45 -35.61 -66.62 96.75
CA ASP A 45 -34.63 -67.69 96.95
C ASP A 45 -33.16 -67.25 96.71
N GLN A 46 -32.82 -66.01 97.12
CA GLN A 46 -31.45 -65.51 97.02
C GLN A 46 -30.61 -65.96 98.21
N GLY A 47 -30.29 -67.26 98.24
CA GLY A 47 -29.53 -67.88 99.30
C GLY A 47 -29.43 -69.38 99.14
N THR A 48 -28.76 -70.04 100.08
CA THR A 48 -28.77 -71.51 100.19
C THR A 48 -29.50 -71.99 101.44
N ASN A 49 -30.07 -71.07 102.21
CA ASN A 49 -30.72 -71.37 103.49
C ASN A 49 -32.16 -70.89 103.42
N ASP A 50 -33.04 -71.83 103.07
CA ASP A 50 -34.50 -71.68 102.92
C ASP A 50 -35.15 -70.95 104.09
N ALA A 51 -34.65 -71.15 105.32
CA ALA A 51 -35.20 -70.52 106.52
C ALA A 51 -34.79 -69.05 106.73
N ALA A 52 -34.06 -68.46 105.78
CA ALA A 52 -33.50 -67.10 105.91
C ALA A 52 -33.49 -66.29 104.62
N ASP A 53 -33.68 -66.92 103.45
CA ASP A 53 -33.92 -66.19 102.22
C ASP A 53 -35.43 -65.97 102.00
N SER A 54 -35.73 -65.01 101.14
CA SER A 54 -37.10 -64.56 100.92
C SER A 54 -37.84 -65.52 100.00
N ASP A 55 -38.89 -66.18 100.50
CA ASP A 55 -39.71 -67.13 99.70
C ASP A 55 -40.77 -66.46 98.84
N ALA A 56 -41.08 -65.19 99.11
CA ALA A 56 -42.13 -64.49 98.37
C ALA A 56 -41.69 -64.17 96.93
N ASP A 57 -42.52 -64.57 95.96
CA ASP A 57 -42.33 -64.17 94.56
C ASP A 57 -42.40 -62.64 94.40
N LEU A 58 -41.42 -62.06 93.70
CA LEU A 58 -41.26 -60.61 93.48
C LEU A 58 -42.53 -59.89 92.97
N THR A 59 -43.39 -60.60 92.23
CA THR A 59 -44.55 -59.99 91.56
C THR A 59 -45.86 -60.30 92.27
N THR A 60 -46.08 -61.57 92.61
CA THR A 60 -47.34 -62.07 93.18
C THR A 60 -47.37 -61.96 94.70
N ARG A 61 -46.19 -61.87 95.35
CA ARG A 61 -45.98 -61.86 96.80
C ARG A 61 -46.55 -63.09 97.49
N ARG A 62 -46.55 -64.21 96.79
CA ARG A 62 -47.02 -65.50 97.30
C ARG A 62 -45.82 -66.40 97.50
N THR A 63 -45.86 -67.19 98.56
CA THR A 63 -44.98 -68.34 98.74
C THR A 63 -45.42 -69.48 97.82
N ALA A 64 -44.59 -70.51 97.70
CA ALA A 64 -45.01 -71.80 97.17
C ALA A 64 -46.11 -72.46 98.06
N LEU A 65 -46.71 -73.55 97.56
CA LEU A 65 -47.70 -74.34 98.31
C LEU A 65 -47.03 -75.13 99.44
N ILE A 66 -47.61 -75.06 100.63
CA ILE A 66 -47.18 -75.62 101.91
C ILE A 66 -48.12 -76.79 102.28
N ASP A 67 -47.59 -77.97 102.59
CA ASP A 67 -48.38 -79.13 103.06
C ASP A 67 -48.17 -79.32 104.57
N LEU A 68 -49.18 -79.02 105.41
CA LEU A 68 -49.09 -79.13 106.88
C LEU A 68 -49.71 -80.43 107.41
N ALA A 69 -48.88 -81.26 108.05
CA ALA A 69 -49.31 -82.49 108.71
C ALA A 69 -49.90 -82.26 110.13
N PRO A 70 -50.68 -83.22 110.69
CA PRO A 70 -51.23 -83.07 112.04
C PRO A 70 -50.14 -82.89 113.11
N GLY A 71 -50.13 -81.72 113.75
CA GLY A 71 -49.21 -81.36 114.84
C GLY A 71 -47.90 -80.70 114.41
N GLU A 72 -47.72 -80.42 113.12
CA GLU A 72 -46.54 -79.74 112.57
C GLU A 72 -46.56 -78.22 112.81
N ASN A 73 -45.38 -77.62 113.01
CA ASN A 73 -45.17 -76.17 113.05
C ASN A 73 -44.04 -75.82 112.06
N ASP A 74 -44.38 -75.11 110.98
CA ASP A 74 -43.46 -74.62 109.95
C ASP A 74 -43.37 -73.08 110.05
N LEU A 75 -42.16 -72.54 110.12
CA LEU A 75 -41.86 -71.13 110.39
C LEU A 75 -40.87 -70.51 109.38
N ASP A 76 -40.53 -71.21 108.30
CA ASP A 76 -39.44 -70.78 107.41
C ASP A 76 -39.89 -69.76 106.36
N TRP A 77 -41.21 -69.66 106.12
CA TRP A 77 -41.78 -68.82 105.06
C TRP A 77 -41.75 -67.31 105.34
N ASP A 78 -40.92 -66.55 104.60
CA ASP A 78 -40.74 -65.10 104.81
C ASP A 78 -40.72 -64.23 103.52
N MET A 79 -40.53 -62.91 103.70
CA MET A 79 -40.41 -61.92 102.61
C MET A 79 -39.43 -60.80 102.98
N GLY A 80 -38.34 -60.69 102.22
CA GLY A 80 -37.33 -59.63 102.36
C GLY A 80 -37.67 -58.34 101.61
N LEU A 81 -37.28 -57.18 102.18
CA LEU A 81 -37.53 -55.84 101.61
C LEU A 81 -36.27 -54.95 101.69
N PHE A 82 -36.02 -54.10 100.68
CA PHE A 82 -34.92 -53.12 100.65
C PHE A 82 -35.35 -51.73 100.11
N VAL A 83 -34.50 -50.71 100.27
CA VAL A 83 -34.69 -49.35 99.74
C VAL A 83 -33.59 -49.03 98.71
N PHE A 84 -33.93 -48.38 97.61
CA PHE A 84 -32.97 -47.99 96.58
C PHE A 84 -31.99 -46.90 97.04
N ALA A 85 -30.80 -46.89 96.45
CA ALA A 85 -29.74 -45.91 96.66
C ALA A 85 -29.61 -44.92 95.48
N ALA A 86 -28.76 -43.90 95.65
CA ALA A 86 -28.42 -42.90 94.64
C ALA A 86 -26.94 -42.44 94.74
N ILE A 87 -26.36 -42.02 93.62
CA ILE A 87 -24.98 -41.52 93.49
C ILE A 87 -24.92 -40.34 92.50
N GLY A 88 -24.07 -39.35 92.73
CA GLY A 88 -23.81 -38.25 91.80
C GLY A 88 -22.85 -37.21 92.36
N ASP A 89 -22.74 -36.08 91.68
CA ASP A 89 -22.41 -34.74 92.20
C ASP A 89 -22.28 -33.78 91.00
N ARG A 90 -21.08 -33.27 90.69
CA ARG A 90 -20.87 -32.14 89.77
C ARG A 90 -19.65 -32.31 88.85
N VAL A 91 -19.77 -31.74 87.66
CA VAL A 91 -18.65 -31.50 86.74
C VAL A 91 -18.48 -30.00 86.58
N TRP A 92 -17.27 -29.46 86.79
CA TRP A 92 -17.02 -28.01 86.74
C TRP A 92 -15.79 -27.65 85.92
N SER A 93 -15.76 -26.39 85.51
CA SER A 93 -14.64 -25.79 84.80
C SER A 93 -13.65 -25.24 85.81
N ASP A 94 -12.60 -26.01 86.10
CA ASP A 94 -11.48 -25.62 86.94
C ASP A 94 -10.60 -24.63 86.17
N THR A 95 -10.76 -23.36 86.47
CA THR A 95 -10.14 -22.26 85.71
C THR A 95 -8.69 -22.00 86.11
N ASN A 96 -8.27 -22.51 87.27
CA ASN A 96 -6.92 -22.32 87.80
C ASN A 96 -6.10 -23.63 87.85
N ASN A 97 -6.69 -24.74 87.41
CA ASN A 97 -6.10 -26.08 87.31
C ASN A 97 -5.60 -26.63 88.66
N ASN A 98 -6.28 -26.31 89.76
CA ASN A 98 -5.88 -26.77 91.09
C ASN A 98 -6.59 -28.06 91.53
N GLY A 99 -7.59 -28.55 90.78
CA GLY A 99 -8.35 -29.77 91.10
C GLY A 99 -9.39 -29.59 92.22
N ILE A 100 -9.62 -28.37 92.68
CA ILE A 100 -10.54 -28.01 93.77
C ILE A 100 -11.67 -27.15 93.18
N GLN A 101 -12.89 -27.41 93.61
CA GLN A 101 -14.07 -26.67 93.20
C GLN A 101 -14.12 -25.31 93.92
N ASP A 102 -13.53 -24.29 93.29
CA ASP A 102 -13.45 -22.94 93.86
C ASP A 102 -14.74 -22.13 93.68
N ALA A 103 -14.94 -21.13 94.56
CA ALA A 103 -16.05 -20.20 94.45
C ALA A 103 -15.94 -19.36 93.17
N GLY A 104 -16.91 -19.52 92.26
CA GLY A 104 -16.96 -18.81 90.98
C GLY A 104 -16.68 -19.71 89.77
N GLU A 105 -16.27 -20.96 90.00
CA GLU A 105 -16.04 -21.92 88.92
C GLU A 105 -17.37 -22.49 88.38
N PRO A 106 -17.66 -22.30 87.09
CA PRO A 106 -18.94 -22.67 86.52
C PRO A 106 -19.04 -24.18 86.33
N GLY A 107 -20.26 -24.72 86.48
CA GLY A 107 -20.51 -26.11 86.13
C GLY A 107 -20.49 -26.31 84.62
N VAL A 108 -20.04 -27.48 84.16
CA VAL A 108 -19.98 -27.82 82.73
C VAL A 108 -21.17 -28.68 82.36
N SER A 109 -22.04 -28.12 81.52
CA SER A 109 -23.23 -28.81 81.03
C SER A 109 -22.92 -29.77 79.89
N GLY A 110 -23.72 -30.84 79.77
CA GLY A 110 -23.68 -31.76 78.64
C GLY A 110 -22.53 -32.76 78.67
N VAL A 111 -21.79 -32.84 79.78
CA VAL A 111 -20.81 -33.90 80.00
C VAL A 111 -21.57 -35.20 80.21
N GLN A 112 -21.25 -36.21 79.40
CA GLN A 112 -21.87 -37.51 79.50
C GLN A 112 -21.25 -38.28 80.65
N VAL A 113 -22.12 -38.82 81.51
CA VAL A 113 -21.74 -39.57 82.71
C VAL A 113 -22.35 -40.96 82.64
N ARG A 114 -21.51 -41.99 82.83
CA ARG A 114 -21.93 -43.39 82.73
C ARG A 114 -21.67 -44.10 84.05
N LEU A 115 -22.67 -44.81 84.57
CA LEU A 115 -22.59 -45.60 85.80
C LEU A 115 -22.36 -47.07 85.45
N TYR A 116 -21.34 -47.68 86.01
CA TYR A 116 -21.01 -49.09 85.77
C TYR A 116 -21.05 -49.90 87.07
N ARG A 117 -21.28 -51.21 86.91
CA ARG A 117 -21.01 -52.21 87.95
C ARG A 117 -19.64 -52.84 87.68
N PRO A 118 -18.87 -53.19 88.73
CA PRO A 118 -17.58 -53.85 88.57
C PRO A 118 -17.68 -55.11 87.69
N GLY A 119 -16.78 -55.24 86.72
CA GLY A 119 -16.73 -56.38 85.80
C GLY A 119 -17.73 -56.34 84.62
N SER A 120 -18.58 -55.30 84.51
CA SER A 120 -19.44 -55.08 83.35
C SER A 120 -18.87 -54.00 82.43
N SER A 121 -18.81 -54.26 81.12
CA SER A 121 -18.51 -53.24 80.10
C SER A 121 -19.75 -52.49 79.60
N VAL A 122 -20.93 -52.82 80.14
CA VAL A 122 -22.21 -52.17 79.78
C VAL A 122 -22.65 -51.30 80.96
N PRO A 123 -22.92 -50.00 80.75
CA PRO A 123 -23.34 -49.12 81.82
C PRO A 123 -24.73 -49.52 82.33
N VAL A 124 -24.90 -49.49 83.64
CA VAL A 124 -26.17 -49.70 84.34
C VAL A 124 -27.14 -48.55 84.02
N ALA A 125 -26.61 -47.34 83.93
CA ALA A 125 -27.33 -46.14 83.54
C ALA A 125 -26.37 -45.12 82.91
N MET A 126 -26.92 -44.19 82.13
CA MET A 126 -26.19 -43.04 81.61
C MET A 126 -27.03 -41.78 81.80
N THR A 127 -26.37 -40.66 82.07
CA THR A 127 -26.99 -39.34 82.17
C THR A 127 -26.06 -38.28 81.58
N THR A 128 -26.49 -37.03 81.57
CA THR A 128 -25.66 -35.89 81.20
C THR A 128 -25.78 -34.81 82.27
N THR A 129 -24.69 -34.13 82.55
CA THR A 129 -24.69 -32.99 83.47
C THR A 129 -25.62 -31.88 82.99
N ASN A 130 -26.34 -31.26 83.93
CA ASN A 130 -27.23 -30.14 83.63
C ASN A 130 -26.48 -28.80 83.50
N GLY A 131 -27.21 -27.70 83.32
CA GLY A 131 -26.66 -26.34 83.19
C GLY A 131 -25.76 -25.86 84.35
N SER A 132 -25.81 -26.51 85.51
CA SER A 132 -24.98 -26.22 86.68
C SER A 132 -23.87 -27.27 86.89
N GLY A 133 -23.68 -28.18 85.93
CA GLY A 133 -22.70 -29.26 86.00
C GLY A 133 -23.17 -30.48 86.77
N VAL A 134 -24.38 -30.48 87.34
CA VAL A 134 -24.81 -31.53 88.28
C VAL A 134 -25.36 -32.75 87.54
N TYR A 135 -25.05 -33.94 88.04
CA TYR A 135 -25.60 -35.22 87.59
C TYR A 135 -26.00 -36.10 88.78
N THR A 136 -26.96 -37.01 88.57
CA THR A 136 -27.34 -37.99 89.61
C THR A 136 -27.95 -39.25 88.98
N PHE A 137 -27.75 -40.39 89.64
CA PHE A 137 -28.39 -41.66 89.36
C PHE A 137 -29.24 -42.06 90.57
N THR A 138 -30.52 -42.35 90.36
CA THR A 138 -31.47 -42.74 91.42
C THR A 138 -32.08 -44.11 91.12
N ASN A 139 -32.77 -44.69 92.11
CA ASN A 139 -33.39 -46.02 92.02
C ASN A 139 -32.36 -47.15 91.81
N LEU A 140 -31.17 -47.01 92.38
CA LEU A 140 -30.11 -48.00 92.28
C LEU A 140 -30.34 -49.12 93.28
N VAL A 141 -30.27 -50.37 92.82
CA VAL A 141 -30.22 -51.52 93.74
C VAL A 141 -28.90 -51.43 94.52
N PRO A 142 -28.91 -51.53 95.86
CA PRO A 142 -27.70 -51.52 96.69
C PRO A 142 -26.68 -52.54 96.19
N ASP A 143 -25.49 -52.07 95.80
CA ASP A 143 -24.38 -52.84 95.20
C ASP A 143 -23.14 -51.94 94.98
N ASP A 144 -22.08 -52.49 94.39
CA ASP A 144 -20.88 -51.76 94.00
C ASP A 144 -21.04 -51.03 92.65
N TYR A 145 -20.56 -49.79 92.57
CA TYR A 145 -20.61 -48.93 91.37
C TYR A 145 -19.36 -48.05 91.19
N TYR A 146 -19.12 -47.57 89.96
CA TYR A 146 -18.19 -46.48 89.64
C TYR A 146 -18.71 -45.65 88.46
N VAL A 147 -18.18 -44.43 88.29
CA VAL A 147 -18.64 -43.45 87.30
C VAL A 147 -17.55 -43.13 86.28
N GLU A 148 -17.92 -42.95 85.01
CA GLU A 148 -17.04 -42.51 83.91
C GLU A 148 -17.57 -41.24 83.25
N PHE A 149 -16.68 -40.27 83.01
CA PHE A 149 -16.98 -38.97 82.39
C PHE A 149 -16.41 -38.84 80.96
N SER A 150 -17.14 -38.18 80.08
CA SER A 150 -16.59 -37.74 78.78
C SER A 150 -15.83 -36.41 78.91
N LEU A 151 -14.62 -36.30 78.35
CA LEU A 151 -13.88 -35.04 78.30
C LEU A 151 -14.23 -34.22 77.03
N PRO A 152 -14.78 -32.99 77.16
CA PRO A 152 -15.04 -32.11 76.00
C PRO A 152 -13.77 -31.62 75.30
N SER A 153 -13.87 -31.31 74.00
CA SER A 153 -12.76 -30.69 73.25
C SER A 153 -12.40 -29.30 73.79
N GLY A 154 -11.09 -28.98 73.84
CA GLY A 154 -10.60 -27.72 74.41
C GLY A 154 -10.49 -27.74 75.93
N TYR A 155 -10.61 -28.91 76.55
CA TYR A 155 -10.41 -29.13 77.97
C TYR A 155 -9.36 -30.21 78.24
N ARG A 156 -8.73 -30.14 79.41
CA ARG A 156 -8.02 -31.26 80.04
C ARG A 156 -8.70 -31.60 81.36
N ALA A 157 -8.53 -32.83 81.83
CA ALA A 157 -8.94 -33.18 83.19
C ALA A 157 -8.07 -32.47 84.22
N SER A 158 -8.68 -31.97 85.28
CA SER A 158 -7.99 -31.40 86.43
C SER A 158 -7.27 -32.46 87.24
N PRO A 159 -6.29 -32.09 88.08
CA PRO A 159 -5.68 -33.02 89.01
C PRO A 159 -6.73 -33.61 89.97
N ARG A 160 -6.68 -34.94 90.20
CA ARG A 160 -7.59 -35.62 91.12
C ARG A 160 -7.14 -35.56 92.58
N ASP A 161 -8.05 -35.74 93.53
CA ASP A 161 -7.79 -35.91 94.97
C ASP A 161 -6.95 -34.75 95.60
N GLN A 162 -7.27 -33.49 95.26
CA GLN A 162 -6.48 -32.32 95.69
C GLN A 162 -7.04 -31.61 96.94
N GLY A 163 -8.21 -32.01 97.44
CA GLY A 163 -8.96 -31.22 98.42
C GLY A 163 -9.82 -32.06 99.36
N ASP A 164 -10.93 -31.46 99.77
CA ASP A 164 -12.00 -32.14 100.50
C ASP A 164 -12.79 -32.97 99.50
N ASP A 165 -13.05 -34.24 99.83
CA ASP A 165 -13.79 -35.24 99.03
C ASP A 165 -15.14 -34.74 98.50
N THR A 166 -15.71 -33.69 99.10
CA THR A 166 -16.97 -33.05 98.67
C THR A 166 -16.80 -31.88 97.70
N LEU A 167 -15.55 -31.51 97.38
CA LEU A 167 -15.19 -30.31 96.62
C LEU A 167 -13.94 -30.52 95.75
N ASP A 168 -13.50 -31.74 95.51
CA ASP A 168 -12.36 -32.03 94.64
C ASP A 168 -12.69 -33.08 93.59
N SER A 169 -11.83 -33.17 92.58
CA SER A 169 -12.10 -34.04 91.43
C SER A 169 -11.73 -35.48 91.76
N ASP A 170 -12.67 -36.42 91.65
CA ASP A 170 -12.42 -37.84 91.93
C ASP A 170 -11.96 -38.64 90.72
N ALA A 171 -12.32 -38.18 89.52
CA ALA A 171 -12.04 -38.95 88.32
C ALA A 171 -10.54 -38.93 87.99
N ASP A 172 -9.99 -40.09 87.65
CA ASP A 172 -8.62 -40.21 87.18
C ASP A 172 -8.39 -39.35 85.91
N PRO A 173 -7.36 -38.47 85.88
CA PRO A 173 -7.18 -37.54 84.76
C PRO A 173 -6.86 -38.17 83.40
N VAL A 174 -6.58 -39.46 83.34
CA VAL A 174 -6.26 -40.21 82.11
C VAL A 174 -7.46 -41.04 81.68
N THR A 175 -8.09 -41.75 82.60
CA THR A 175 -9.21 -42.67 82.30
C THR A 175 -10.57 -41.99 82.41
N HIS A 176 -10.66 -40.87 83.11
CA HIS A 176 -11.89 -40.15 83.47
C HIS A 176 -12.89 -41.01 84.25
N GLN A 177 -12.39 -41.98 85.00
CA GLN A 177 -13.18 -42.90 85.83
C GLN A 177 -12.91 -42.63 87.31
N THR A 178 -13.95 -42.73 88.13
CA THR A 178 -13.83 -42.73 89.59
C THR A 178 -13.39 -44.10 90.10
N ILE A 179 -12.97 -44.18 91.36
CA ILE A 179 -12.84 -45.45 92.06
C ILE A 179 -14.22 -46.09 92.32
N MET A 180 -14.21 -47.36 92.74
CA MET A 180 -15.42 -48.13 93.06
C MET A 180 -15.93 -47.79 94.47
N THR A 181 -17.26 -47.66 94.61
CA THR A 181 -17.96 -47.46 95.88
C THR A 181 -19.10 -48.46 96.07
N THR A 182 -19.42 -48.82 97.32
CA THR A 182 -20.50 -49.75 97.68
C THR A 182 -21.69 -48.96 98.21
N LEU A 183 -22.81 -48.95 97.48
CA LEU A 183 -24.03 -48.28 97.91
C LEU A 183 -24.88 -49.18 98.82
N VAL A 184 -25.18 -48.73 100.04
CA VAL A 184 -26.05 -49.44 101.00
C VAL A 184 -27.53 -49.04 100.86
N PRO A 185 -28.51 -49.84 101.37
CA PRO A 185 -29.93 -49.53 101.22
C PRO A 185 -30.31 -48.14 101.75
N GLY A 186 -30.89 -47.31 100.88
CA GLY A 186 -31.33 -45.95 101.20
C GLY A 186 -30.24 -44.87 101.17
N GLU A 187 -29.00 -45.21 100.81
CA GLU A 187 -27.90 -44.24 100.69
C GLU A 187 -28.10 -43.26 99.53
N ASN A 188 -27.73 -42.00 99.74
CA ASN A 188 -27.62 -41.00 98.69
C ASN A 188 -26.24 -40.36 98.83
N ASP A 189 -25.36 -40.65 97.87
CA ASP A 189 -23.93 -40.32 97.88
C ASP A 189 -23.60 -39.25 96.81
N PRO A 190 -23.65 -37.94 97.15
CA PRO A 190 -23.41 -36.84 96.23
C PRO A 190 -21.99 -36.28 96.36
N THR A 191 -20.95 -37.11 96.28
CA THR A 191 -19.54 -36.67 96.41
C THR A 191 -18.65 -37.14 95.27
N TRP A 192 -19.22 -37.46 94.10
CA TRP A 192 -18.46 -37.98 92.95
C TRP A 192 -18.35 -36.94 91.83
N ASP A 193 -17.22 -36.27 91.77
CA ASP A 193 -16.99 -35.00 91.12
C ASP A 193 -15.95 -35.12 89.97
N PHE A 194 -16.01 -34.20 88.99
CA PHE A 194 -15.00 -34.12 87.91
C PHE A 194 -14.66 -32.68 87.52
N GLY A 195 -13.44 -32.26 87.83
CA GLY A 195 -12.87 -30.98 87.39
C GLY A 195 -12.27 -31.06 86.00
N ILE A 196 -12.54 -30.08 85.13
CA ILE A 196 -11.90 -29.95 83.82
C ILE A 196 -11.42 -28.52 83.56
N VAL A 197 -10.22 -28.36 83.00
CA VAL A 197 -9.57 -27.05 82.74
C VAL A 197 -9.66 -26.65 81.26
N PRO A 198 -10.15 -25.43 80.92
CA PRO A 198 -10.11 -24.92 79.54
C PRO A 198 -8.68 -24.63 79.06
N THR A 199 -8.35 -25.06 77.84
CA THR A 199 -7.02 -24.89 77.25
C THR A 199 -6.97 -23.71 76.28
N ALA A 200 -5.86 -22.98 76.27
CA ALA A 200 -5.57 -21.85 75.41
C ALA A 200 -4.70 -22.23 74.19
N SER A 201 -4.55 -21.30 73.25
CA SER A 201 -3.66 -21.41 72.10
C SER A 201 -2.99 -20.09 71.72
N ILE A 202 -1.86 -20.19 71.01
CA ILE A 202 -1.06 -19.06 70.52
C ILE A 202 -0.50 -19.38 69.12
N GLY A 203 -0.46 -18.40 68.23
CA GLY A 203 0.11 -18.54 66.89
C GLY A 203 -0.03 -17.29 66.05
N ASN A 204 0.23 -17.41 64.75
CA ASN A 204 -0.32 -16.65 63.62
C ASN A 204 0.56 -16.97 62.39
N ARG A 205 1.37 -16.03 61.88
CA ARG A 205 2.02 -16.13 60.57
C ARG A 205 3.45 -15.59 60.51
N VAL A 206 4.29 -16.25 59.70
CA VAL A 206 5.56 -15.71 59.21
C VAL A 206 5.41 -15.39 57.73
N TRP A 207 5.55 -14.12 57.33
CA TRP A 207 5.31 -13.69 55.95
C TRP A 207 6.57 -13.11 55.30
N LEU A 208 6.56 -13.11 53.96
CA LEU A 208 7.60 -12.48 53.16
C LEU A 208 7.28 -10.99 53.03
N ASP A 209 8.02 -10.17 53.76
CA ASP A 209 7.99 -8.72 53.66
C ASP A 209 8.78 -8.31 52.41
N LEU A 210 8.07 -7.78 51.41
CA LEU A 210 8.62 -7.49 50.10
C LEU A 210 9.39 -6.17 50.08
N ASN A 211 9.02 -5.20 50.93
CA ASN A 211 9.58 -3.85 50.94
C ASN A 211 10.41 -3.54 52.21
N ALA A 212 10.56 -4.52 53.10
CA ALA A 212 11.28 -4.46 54.36
C ALA A 212 10.75 -3.41 55.35
N ASN A 213 9.45 -3.08 55.29
CA ASN A 213 8.84 -2.05 56.12
C ASN A 213 8.31 -2.56 57.48
N GLY A 214 8.23 -3.88 57.69
CA GLY A 214 7.72 -4.49 58.92
C GLY A 214 6.20 -4.49 59.08
N ILE A 215 5.46 -4.11 58.05
CA ILE A 215 3.99 -4.10 57.98
C ILE A 215 3.56 -5.13 56.96
N GLN A 216 2.60 -5.99 57.31
CA GLN A 216 2.01 -6.93 56.37
C GLN A 216 1.07 -6.20 55.39
N ASP A 217 1.63 -5.82 54.24
CA ASP A 217 0.88 -5.14 53.18
C ASP A 217 -0.05 -6.10 52.43
N ALA A 218 -1.10 -5.56 51.79
CA ALA A 218 -2.11 -6.38 51.11
C ALA A 218 -1.55 -7.23 49.94
N ASN A 219 -0.40 -6.85 49.38
CA ASN A 219 0.31 -7.59 48.33
C ASN A 219 1.27 -8.66 48.88
N GLU A 220 1.50 -8.71 50.19
CA GLU A 220 2.42 -9.63 50.86
C GLU A 220 1.71 -10.93 51.27
N THR A 221 1.17 -11.58 50.26
CA THR A 221 0.36 -12.79 50.44
C THR A 221 1.20 -14.06 50.64
N ALA A 222 2.52 -14.00 50.42
CA ALA A 222 3.40 -15.16 50.55
C ALA A 222 3.83 -15.40 52.01
N GLY A 223 3.66 -16.63 52.48
CA GLY A 223 4.24 -17.09 53.75
C GLY A 223 5.67 -17.59 53.59
N VAL A 224 6.42 -17.65 54.69
CA VAL A 224 7.75 -18.27 54.72
C VAL A 224 7.66 -19.65 55.37
N PRO A 225 7.67 -20.76 54.60
CA PRO A 225 7.57 -22.11 55.15
C PRO A 225 8.85 -22.58 55.83
N GLY A 226 8.69 -23.51 56.78
CA GLY A 226 9.81 -24.21 57.42
C GLY A 226 10.57 -23.38 58.46
N VAL A 227 10.05 -22.21 58.86
CA VAL A 227 10.59 -21.42 59.97
C VAL A 227 10.24 -22.14 61.27
N GLN A 228 11.26 -22.57 62.01
CA GLN A 228 11.03 -23.22 63.30
C GLN A 228 10.62 -22.19 64.35
N VAL A 229 9.49 -22.46 65.01
CA VAL A 229 8.97 -21.66 66.12
C VAL A 229 9.01 -22.50 67.39
N VAL A 230 9.61 -21.96 68.44
CA VAL A 230 9.77 -22.63 69.74
C VAL A 230 8.95 -21.89 70.78
N LEU A 231 8.03 -22.61 71.45
CA LEU A 231 7.22 -22.08 72.54
C LEU A 231 7.93 -22.27 73.88
N TYR A 232 8.08 -21.19 74.62
CA TYR A 232 8.61 -21.17 75.99
C TYR A 232 7.53 -20.82 77.01
N ASP A 233 7.64 -21.41 78.20
CA ASP A 233 6.91 -20.91 79.37
C ASP A 233 7.57 -19.63 79.94
N GLY A 234 6.88 -18.97 80.87
CA GLY A 234 7.39 -17.78 81.54
C GLY A 234 8.62 -17.98 82.42
N SER A 235 9.07 -19.23 82.62
CA SER A 235 10.30 -19.59 83.32
C SER A 235 11.47 -19.87 82.36
N GLY A 236 11.21 -19.84 81.05
CA GLY A 236 12.20 -20.09 80.00
C GLY A 236 12.40 -21.56 79.65
N ASN A 237 11.50 -22.46 80.04
CA ASN A 237 11.53 -23.85 79.60
C ASN A 237 10.85 -24.01 78.24
N VAL A 238 11.41 -24.84 77.36
CA VAL A 238 10.76 -25.21 76.10
C VAL A 238 9.60 -26.14 76.38
N LEU A 239 8.41 -25.76 75.91
CA LEU A 239 7.21 -26.59 76.02
C LEU A 239 6.94 -27.38 74.75
N ASN A 240 7.07 -26.71 73.60
CA ASN A 240 6.79 -27.32 72.31
C ASN A 240 7.58 -26.61 71.19
N THR A 241 7.65 -27.23 70.03
CA THR A 241 8.26 -26.67 68.82
C THR A 241 7.44 -27.07 67.62
N THR A 242 7.23 -26.14 66.70
CA THR A 242 6.56 -26.37 65.42
C THR A 242 7.37 -25.72 64.30
N VAL A 243 6.94 -25.92 63.06
CA VAL A 243 7.46 -25.24 61.87
C VAL A 243 6.30 -24.60 61.13
N THR A 244 6.54 -23.45 60.52
CA THR A 244 5.54 -22.81 59.67
C THR A 244 5.22 -23.67 58.45
N ASP A 245 3.94 -23.69 58.07
CA ASP A 245 3.46 -24.36 56.87
C ASP A 245 3.73 -23.54 55.59
N VAL A 246 3.17 -24.00 54.46
CA VAL A 246 3.32 -23.35 53.14
C VAL A 246 2.81 -21.90 53.12
N ASP A 247 1.80 -21.58 53.93
CA ASP A 247 1.20 -20.25 54.03
C ASP A 247 1.88 -19.40 55.11
N GLY A 248 2.92 -19.95 55.76
CA GLY A 248 3.67 -19.31 56.83
C GLY A 248 3.00 -19.46 58.20
N LEU A 249 1.92 -20.24 58.32
CA LEU A 249 1.13 -20.32 59.53
C LEU A 249 1.75 -21.28 60.55
N TYR A 250 1.62 -20.93 61.83
CA TYR A 250 2.01 -21.80 62.94
C TYR A 250 1.03 -21.66 64.11
N HIS A 251 0.87 -22.74 64.89
CA HIS A 251 -0.08 -22.77 65.99
C HIS A 251 0.36 -23.71 67.12
N PHE A 252 0.14 -23.30 68.36
CA PHE A 252 0.30 -24.10 69.56
C PHE A 252 -1.02 -24.20 70.31
N ASP A 253 -1.56 -25.42 70.36
CA ASP A 253 -2.80 -25.74 71.05
C ASP A 253 -2.57 -26.31 72.45
N ASN A 254 -3.68 -26.47 73.18
CA ASN A 254 -3.75 -27.31 74.37
C ASN A 254 -2.83 -26.81 75.51
N LEU A 255 -2.68 -25.50 75.61
CA LEU A 255 -1.87 -24.78 76.60
C LEU A 255 -2.70 -24.45 77.84
N LEU A 256 -2.09 -24.44 79.02
CA LEU A 256 -2.75 -23.96 80.22
C LEU A 256 -2.67 -22.42 80.30
N ALA A 257 -3.51 -21.81 81.13
CA ALA A 257 -3.36 -20.38 81.41
C ALA A 257 -1.97 -20.10 82.02
N GLY A 258 -1.29 -19.05 81.55
CA GLY A 258 0.09 -18.78 81.96
C GLY A 258 0.81 -17.79 81.06
N ASN A 259 2.08 -17.52 81.38
CA ASN A 259 2.94 -16.65 80.60
C ASN A 259 3.74 -17.45 79.58
N TYR A 260 3.83 -16.95 78.35
CA TYR A 260 4.50 -17.59 77.22
C TYR A 260 5.26 -16.57 76.37
N TYR A 261 6.28 -17.00 75.65
CA TYR A 261 6.91 -16.23 74.58
C TYR A 261 7.43 -17.18 73.50
N LEU A 262 7.69 -16.64 72.32
CA LEU A 262 8.09 -17.42 71.15
C LEU A 262 9.53 -17.07 70.76
N ARG A 263 10.23 -18.06 70.21
CA ARG A 263 11.51 -17.86 69.54
C ARG A 263 11.44 -18.39 68.11
N PHE A 264 11.89 -17.59 67.17
CA PHE A 264 11.98 -17.96 65.76
C PHE A 264 13.42 -18.31 65.39
N VAL A 265 13.61 -19.37 64.61
CA VAL A 265 14.91 -19.70 64.00
C VAL A 265 14.92 -19.17 62.58
N VAL A 266 15.47 -17.96 62.42
CA VAL A 266 15.52 -17.25 61.14
C VAL A 266 16.51 -17.95 60.18
N PRO A 267 16.10 -18.33 58.96
CA PRO A 267 17.02 -18.90 57.99
C PRO A 267 18.08 -17.89 57.53
N ALA A 268 19.29 -18.36 57.21
CA ALA A 268 20.44 -17.50 56.95
C ALA A 268 20.29 -16.53 55.75
N SER A 269 19.37 -16.82 54.82
CA SER A 269 19.10 -15.98 53.64
C SER A 269 18.07 -14.87 53.89
N PHE A 270 17.53 -14.79 55.11
CA PHE A 270 16.51 -13.82 55.51
C PHE A 270 17.03 -12.88 56.60
N VAL A 271 16.43 -11.70 56.62
CA VAL A 271 16.60 -10.65 57.61
C VAL A 271 15.23 -10.38 58.22
N VAL A 272 15.20 -10.11 59.54
CA VAL A 272 13.97 -9.76 60.24
C VAL A 272 13.60 -8.31 59.96
N SER A 273 12.34 -8.09 59.61
CA SER A 273 11.78 -6.77 59.39
C SER A 273 11.76 -5.93 60.67
N PRO A 274 11.68 -4.58 60.57
CA PRO A 274 11.54 -3.74 61.75
C PRO A 274 10.35 -4.16 62.62
N GLN A 275 10.56 -4.17 63.94
CA GLN A 275 9.56 -4.61 64.92
C GLN A 275 8.51 -3.52 65.19
N ASP A 276 7.27 -3.92 65.46
CA ASP A 276 6.14 -3.09 65.92
C ASP A 276 5.87 -1.86 65.02
N GLN A 277 5.71 -2.08 63.70
CA GLN A 277 5.53 -1.00 62.73
C GLN A 277 4.06 -0.70 62.43
N GLY A 278 3.73 0.58 62.24
CA GLY A 278 2.35 1.00 61.98
C GLY A 278 1.49 1.06 63.24
N THR A 279 0.17 0.88 63.09
CA THR A 279 -0.81 1.01 64.19
C THR A 279 -1.67 -0.24 64.39
N ASN A 280 -1.43 -1.31 63.63
CA ASN A 280 -2.24 -2.52 63.65
C ASN A 280 -1.37 -3.72 64.07
N ASP A 281 -1.44 -4.05 65.36
CA ASP A 281 -0.75 -5.15 66.06
C ASP A 281 -1.00 -6.55 65.45
N ASN A 282 -1.96 -6.69 64.53
CA ASN A 282 -2.25 -7.96 63.86
C ASN A 282 -1.67 -8.02 62.43
N ALA A 283 -0.93 -6.99 62.02
CA ALA A 283 -0.43 -6.81 60.66
C ALA A 283 0.95 -6.17 60.65
N ASP A 284 1.74 -6.41 61.69
CA ASP A 284 3.11 -5.97 61.83
C ASP A 284 3.97 -7.08 62.45
N SER A 285 5.29 -6.85 62.49
CA SER A 285 6.23 -7.88 62.92
C SER A 285 6.52 -7.72 64.40
N ASP A 286 6.13 -8.67 65.23
CA ASP A 286 6.31 -8.59 66.70
C ASP A 286 7.69 -9.05 67.17
N VAL A 287 8.45 -9.67 66.27
CA VAL A 287 9.70 -10.31 66.63
C VAL A 287 10.84 -9.29 66.65
N ASN A 288 11.57 -9.26 67.75
CA ASN A 288 12.73 -8.40 67.86
C ASN A 288 13.84 -8.82 66.86
N PRO A 289 14.34 -7.92 66.00
CA PRO A 289 15.28 -8.28 64.93
C PRO A 289 16.65 -8.77 65.40
N THR A 290 16.98 -8.58 66.69
CA THR A 290 18.28 -8.95 67.26
C THR A 290 18.23 -10.20 68.13
N THR A 291 17.13 -10.42 68.85
CA THR A 291 16.98 -11.56 69.75
C THR A 291 16.18 -12.71 69.13
N PHE A 292 15.39 -12.44 68.09
CA PHE A 292 14.46 -13.38 67.46
C PHE A 292 13.37 -13.91 68.41
N LEU A 293 13.05 -13.11 69.44
CA LEU A 293 12.04 -13.39 70.44
C LEU A 293 10.87 -12.42 70.30
N THR A 294 9.67 -12.91 70.61
CA THR A 294 8.54 -12.03 70.95
C THR A 294 8.67 -11.54 72.39
N VAL A 295 7.93 -10.50 72.74
CA VAL A 295 7.72 -10.15 74.15
C VAL A 295 6.86 -11.22 74.85
N PRO A 296 6.97 -11.39 76.18
CA PRO A 296 6.09 -12.30 76.92
C PRO A 296 4.63 -11.88 76.89
N THR A 297 3.73 -12.85 76.71
CA THR A 297 2.27 -12.69 76.75
C THR A 297 1.62 -13.61 77.79
N THR A 298 0.47 -13.22 78.32
CA THR A 298 -0.30 -14.02 79.28
C THR A 298 -1.53 -14.60 78.59
N LEU A 299 -1.59 -15.92 78.45
CA LEU A 299 -2.77 -16.63 77.97
C LEU A 299 -3.74 -16.87 79.14
N SER A 300 -5.00 -16.47 78.94
CA SER A 300 -6.10 -16.79 79.85
C SER A 300 -6.68 -18.17 79.55
N ALA A 301 -7.35 -18.82 80.52
CA ALA A 301 -7.99 -20.12 80.30
C ALA A 301 -8.98 -20.04 79.12
N GLY A 302 -8.82 -20.92 78.13
CA GLY A 302 -9.63 -20.93 76.90
C GLY A 302 -9.32 -19.81 75.89
N GLY A 303 -8.28 -19.00 76.09
CA GLY A 303 -7.91 -17.90 75.19
C GLY A 303 -7.25 -18.37 73.88
N ASN A 304 -7.43 -17.60 72.80
CA ASN A 304 -6.79 -17.83 71.50
C ASN A 304 -6.08 -16.54 71.04
N ASP A 305 -4.76 -16.50 71.12
CA ASP A 305 -3.95 -15.31 70.80
C ASP A 305 -3.24 -15.49 69.45
N LEU A 306 -3.82 -14.89 68.40
CA LEU A 306 -3.34 -14.97 67.01
C LEU A 306 -2.72 -13.65 66.53
N ARG A 307 -1.95 -12.98 67.38
CA ARG A 307 -1.35 -11.66 67.06
C ARG A 307 0.16 -11.70 66.92
N TRP A 308 0.76 -12.88 66.89
CA TRP A 308 2.21 -13.02 66.95
C TRP A 308 2.75 -13.37 65.57
N ASP A 309 3.18 -12.35 64.84
CA ASP A 309 3.62 -12.44 63.46
C ASP A 309 5.12 -12.10 63.30
N LEU A 310 5.71 -12.54 62.18
CA LEU A 310 7.10 -12.24 61.82
C LEU A 310 7.23 -11.89 60.33
N GLY A 311 7.70 -10.68 60.05
CA GLY A 311 8.10 -10.24 58.71
C GLY A 311 9.55 -10.63 58.43
N LEU A 312 9.79 -11.30 57.30
CA LEU A 312 11.12 -11.63 56.82
C LEU A 312 11.33 -11.12 55.39
N TYR A 313 12.49 -10.52 55.13
CA TYR A 313 12.90 -10.10 53.78
C TYR A 313 14.29 -10.62 53.44
N GLN A 314 14.67 -10.57 52.16
CA GLN A 314 15.98 -10.94 51.65
C GLN A 314 16.65 -9.73 51.01
N LEU A 315 17.98 -9.63 51.12
CA LEU A 315 18.74 -8.54 50.50
C LEU A 315 18.75 -8.65 48.98
N ALA A 316 18.75 -7.50 48.33
CA ALA A 316 18.74 -7.30 46.89
C ALA A 316 20.13 -6.86 46.36
N SER A 317 20.26 -6.74 45.05
CA SER A 317 21.44 -6.20 44.39
C SER A 317 21.08 -5.40 43.13
N ILE A 318 21.85 -4.35 42.84
CA ILE A 318 21.77 -3.54 41.61
C ILE A 318 23.11 -3.61 40.90
N GLY A 319 23.11 -3.71 39.58
CA GLY A 319 24.32 -3.56 38.76
C GLY A 319 23.96 -3.40 37.30
N ASP A 320 24.97 -3.45 36.46
CA ASP A 320 24.96 -3.90 35.06
C ASP A 320 26.25 -3.38 34.40
N ARG A 321 26.17 -2.55 33.36
CA ARG A 321 27.31 -2.30 32.47
C ARG A 321 27.43 -0.86 31.97
N VAL A 322 28.66 -0.42 31.75
CA VAL A 322 28.98 0.72 30.90
C VAL A 322 29.71 0.22 29.66
N TRP A 323 29.24 0.55 28.46
CA TRP A 323 29.78 0.03 27.20
C TRP A 323 30.02 1.13 26.16
N HIS A 324 30.91 0.81 25.22
CA HIS A 324 31.15 1.62 24.04
C HIS A 324 30.18 1.21 22.95
N ASP A 325 29.16 2.04 22.75
CA ASP A 325 28.21 1.87 21.67
C ASP A 325 28.87 2.25 20.33
N LEU A 326 29.12 1.25 19.50
CA LEU A 326 29.85 1.40 18.25
C LEU A 326 28.94 1.92 17.13
N ASN A 327 27.65 1.59 17.16
CA ASN A 327 26.70 1.91 16.09
C ASN A 327 25.71 3.02 16.47
N GLY A 328 25.77 3.53 17.70
CA GLY A 328 24.98 4.63 18.23
C GLY A 328 23.50 4.34 18.36
N ASN A 329 23.12 3.05 18.45
CA ASN A 329 21.71 2.64 18.51
C ASN A 329 21.13 2.63 19.93
N GLY A 330 21.94 2.87 20.95
CA GLY A 330 21.49 2.89 22.34
C GLY A 330 21.43 1.54 23.01
N ARG A 331 21.83 0.45 22.35
CA ARG A 331 21.72 -0.92 22.85
C ARG A 331 23.07 -1.55 23.14
N GLN A 332 23.07 -2.57 23.99
CA GLN A 332 24.20 -3.46 24.21
C GLN A 332 24.26 -4.56 23.15
N ASP A 333 25.04 -4.36 22.08
CA ASP A 333 25.20 -5.33 21.00
C ASP A 333 26.40 -6.27 21.19
N GLY A 334 26.32 -7.43 20.55
CA GLY A 334 27.42 -8.40 20.51
C GLY A 334 28.64 -7.83 19.77
N GLY A 335 29.76 -7.66 20.48
CA GLY A 335 31.00 -7.11 19.94
C GLY A 335 31.36 -5.72 20.46
N GLU A 336 30.45 -5.09 21.20
CA GLU A 336 30.69 -3.79 21.82
C GLU A 336 31.51 -3.94 23.11
N PRO A 337 32.67 -3.27 23.23
CA PRO A 337 33.54 -3.42 24.38
C PRO A 337 32.99 -2.69 25.60
N GLY A 338 33.28 -3.20 26.79
CA GLY A 338 32.96 -2.51 28.04
C GLY A 338 33.93 -1.36 28.32
N VAL A 339 33.47 -0.36 29.06
CA VAL A 339 34.29 0.79 29.46
C VAL A 339 34.70 0.65 30.92
N ALA A 340 35.99 0.43 31.13
CA ALA A 340 36.58 0.20 32.45
C ALA A 340 36.84 1.49 33.24
N ASN A 341 36.89 1.37 34.57
CA ASN A 341 37.23 2.44 35.51
C ASN A 341 36.27 3.65 35.50
N VAL A 342 35.01 3.44 35.12
CA VAL A 342 33.97 4.46 35.24
C VAL A 342 33.49 4.48 36.68
N SER A 343 33.50 5.66 37.31
CA SER A 343 32.97 5.83 38.68
C SER A 343 31.47 5.63 38.68
N VAL A 344 30.96 4.85 39.65
CA VAL A 344 29.53 4.57 39.81
C VAL A 344 29.14 4.79 41.27
N GLU A 345 28.15 5.63 41.51
CA GLU A 345 27.63 5.95 42.84
C GLU A 345 26.16 5.57 42.94
N LEU A 346 25.79 4.85 44.01
CA LEU A 346 24.42 4.42 44.29
C LEU A 346 23.81 5.32 45.35
N TYR A 347 22.63 5.85 45.07
CA TYR A 347 21.90 6.75 45.96
C TYR A 347 20.52 6.20 46.32
N ARG A 348 20.06 6.52 47.53
CA ARG A 348 18.63 6.51 47.87
C ARG A 348 18.07 7.90 47.58
N PRO A 349 16.91 8.00 46.91
CA PRO A 349 16.26 9.29 46.73
C PRO A 349 15.88 9.85 48.10
N GLY A 350 16.01 11.16 48.24
CA GLY A 350 15.58 11.87 49.43
C GLY A 350 14.06 11.88 49.63
N THR A 351 13.59 12.73 50.54
CA THR A 351 12.16 12.89 50.84
C THR A 351 11.31 13.44 49.69
N ASP A 352 11.94 14.11 48.72
CA ASP A 352 11.25 14.67 47.56
C ASP A 352 11.02 13.66 46.43
N ASP A 353 11.60 12.47 46.53
CA ASP A 353 11.54 11.40 45.51
C ASP A 353 12.09 11.82 44.14
N VAL A 354 13.00 12.79 44.09
CA VAL A 354 13.62 13.29 42.85
C VAL A 354 15.12 13.01 42.86
N ALA A 355 15.64 12.39 41.80
CA ALA A 355 17.07 12.09 41.70
C ALA A 355 17.94 13.35 41.46
N GLY A 356 19.05 13.43 42.20
CA GLY A 356 20.09 14.46 42.16
C GLY A 356 19.76 15.73 42.92
N THR A 357 18.92 15.65 43.95
CA THR A 357 18.58 16.75 44.85
C THR A 357 19.45 16.69 46.12
N GLY A 358 19.38 17.74 46.94
CA GLY A 358 20.29 17.90 48.09
C GLY A 358 20.02 16.95 49.26
N ASP A 359 18.88 16.26 49.25
CA ASP A 359 18.44 15.30 50.26
C ASP A 359 18.73 13.83 49.90
N ASP A 360 19.32 13.57 48.73
CA ASP A 360 19.76 12.22 48.34
C ASP A 360 20.87 11.69 49.24
N VAL A 361 20.79 10.40 49.56
CA VAL A 361 21.73 9.74 50.48
C VAL A 361 22.60 8.75 49.70
N LEU A 362 23.91 8.98 49.69
CA LEU A 362 24.88 8.05 49.12
C LEU A 362 24.88 6.73 49.91
N VAL A 363 24.58 5.63 49.22
CA VAL A 363 24.57 4.27 49.77
C VAL A 363 25.94 3.62 49.62
N GLY A 364 26.58 3.81 48.47
CA GLY A 364 27.88 3.22 48.16
C GLY A 364 28.46 3.74 46.85
N SER A 365 29.73 3.44 46.62
CA SER A 365 30.42 3.73 45.36
C SER A 365 31.26 2.53 44.92
N THR A 366 31.42 2.39 43.61
CA THR A 366 32.27 1.39 42.97
C THR A 366 32.81 1.94 41.63
N THR A 367 33.58 1.13 40.91
CA THR A 367 34.02 1.42 39.55
C THR A 367 33.77 0.23 38.65
N THR A 368 33.49 0.49 37.37
CA THR A 368 33.34 -0.59 36.39
C THR A 368 34.63 -1.39 36.21
N ASP A 369 34.50 -2.70 36.02
CA ASP A 369 35.61 -3.62 35.76
C ASP A 369 36.14 -3.52 34.31
N SER A 370 37.10 -4.40 33.94
CA SER A 370 37.67 -4.41 32.58
C SER A 370 36.68 -4.68 31.45
N ASN A 371 35.52 -5.25 31.77
CA ASN A 371 34.44 -5.56 30.83
C ASN A 371 33.26 -4.58 30.96
N GLY A 372 33.43 -3.51 31.75
CA GLY A 372 32.43 -2.47 31.95
C GLY A 372 31.40 -2.78 33.03
N PHE A 373 31.49 -3.92 33.73
CA PHE A 373 30.46 -4.32 34.70
C PHE A 373 30.64 -3.65 36.06
N TYR A 374 29.54 -3.33 36.73
CA TYR A 374 29.51 -2.88 38.12
C TYR A 374 28.36 -3.55 38.89
N ARG A 375 28.48 -3.63 40.22
CA ARG A 375 27.46 -4.24 41.08
C ARG A 375 27.52 -3.72 42.51
N PHE A 376 26.36 -3.58 43.13
CA PHE A 376 26.11 -3.31 44.54
C PHE A 376 25.28 -4.47 45.11
N ASP A 377 25.87 -5.21 46.05
CA ASP A 377 25.23 -6.34 46.72
C ASP A 377 24.77 -5.97 48.14
N ASN A 378 23.94 -6.84 48.73
CA ASN A 378 23.48 -6.74 50.12
C ASN A 378 22.65 -5.47 50.40
N LEU A 379 21.82 -5.07 49.43
CA LEU A 379 20.96 -3.91 49.54
C LEU A 379 19.66 -4.29 50.26
N THR A 380 19.24 -3.50 51.25
CA THR A 380 17.88 -3.60 51.79
C THR A 380 16.87 -3.24 50.68
N PRO A 381 15.72 -3.92 50.58
CA PRO A 381 14.61 -3.47 49.74
C PRO A 381 14.31 -1.97 49.91
N GLY A 382 13.84 -1.33 48.83
CA GLY A 382 13.61 0.10 48.77
C GLY A 382 14.06 0.73 47.46
N ARG A 383 14.05 2.06 47.42
CA ARG A 383 14.24 2.84 46.18
C ARG A 383 15.68 3.33 46.02
N TYR A 384 16.19 3.28 44.78
CA TYR A 384 17.57 3.62 44.45
C TYR A 384 17.70 4.23 43.05
N PHE A 385 18.77 4.99 42.81
CA PHE A 385 19.22 5.36 41.46
C PHE A 385 20.75 5.38 41.39
N VAL A 386 21.30 5.32 40.18
CA VAL A 386 22.73 5.30 39.91
C VAL A 386 23.18 6.59 39.24
N GLN A 387 24.33 7.12 39.67
CA GLN A 387 25.03 8.23 39.03
C GLN A 387 26.37 7.73 38.49
N PHE A 388 26.56 7.86 37.18
CA PHE A 388 27.83 7.53 36.53
C PHE A 388 28.73 8.77 36.42
N GLY A 389 30.04 8.55 36.53
CA GLY A 389 31.08 9.56 36.33
C GLY A 389 31.38 9.83 34.85
N ALA A 390 32.29 10.76 34.60
CA ALA A 390 32.80 11.02 33.25
C ALA A 390 33.61 9.82 32.72
N THR A 391 33.57 9.59 31.40
CA THR A 391 34.24 8.50 30.70
C THR A 391 35.39 9.03 29.83
N PRO A 392 36.65 8.95 30.29
CA PRO A 392 37.78 9.45 29.51
C PRO A 392 37.88 8.75 28.15
N GLY A 393 37.98 9.52 27.07
CA GLY A 393 38.05 8.99 25.70
C GLY A 393 36.71 8.88 24.97
N TYR A 394 35.60 9.20 25.63
CA TYR A 394 34.27 9.31 25.03
C TYR A 394 33.70 10.72 25.28
N SER A 395 32.97 11.24 24.30
CA SER A 395 32.50 12.63 24.32
C SER A 395 30.97 12.75 24.28
N LEU A 396 30.27 11.68 23.93
CA LEU A 396 28.81 11.63 23.86
C LEU A 396 28.25 10.45 24.65
N LEU A 397 27.03 10.63 25.16
CA LEU A 397 26.21 9.54 25.66
C LEU A 397 25.45 8.92 24.50
N SER A 398 25.28 7.61 24.53
CA SER A 398 24.41 6.95 23.56
C SER A 398 22.95 7.35 23.81
N PRO A 399 22.15 7.63 22.77
CA PRO A 399 20.74 7.92 22.96
C PRO A 399 19.98 6.71 23.54
N PRO A 400 19.01 6.92 24.45
CA PRO A 400 18.15 5.84 24.93
C PRO A 400 17.28 5.29 23.80
N ASP A 401 17.14 3.97 23.70
CA ASP A 401 16.26 3.31 22.73
C ASP A 401 14.93 2.89 23.35
N ALA A 402 14.10 3.90 23.66
CA ALA A 402 12.80 3.73 24.31
C ALA A 402 11.75 2.93 23.48
N ALA A 403 12.09 2.46 22.27
CA ALA A 403 11.12 1.86 21.35
C ALA A 403 11.14 0.33 21.32
N ILE A 404 12.26 -0.35 21.64
CA ILE A 404 12.44 -1.79 21.34
C ILE A 404 13.25 -2.57 22.40
N ALA A 405 14.17 -1.95 23.14
CA ALA A 405 14.99 -2.68 24.11
C ALA A 405 14.21 -3.04 25.40
N THR A 406 14.60 -4.13 26.06
CA THR A 406 14.26 -4.29 27.48
C THR A 406 15.15 -3.31 28.26
N ASN A 407 14.66 -2.81 29.40
CA ASN A 407 15.41 -1.95 30.32
C ASN A 407 16.79 -2.51 30.74
N GLU A 408 17.12 -3.76 30.39
CA GLU A 408 18.37 -4.46 30.71
C GLU A 408 19.46 -4.28 29.65
N THR A 409 19.17 -3.61 28.54
CA THR A 409 20.10 -3.53 27.41
C THR A 409 20.14 -2.17 26.71
N ASP A 410 19.44 -1.16 27.21
CA ASP A 410 19.44 0.20 26.67
C ASP A 410 19.97 1.24 27.62
N SER A 411 20.71 2.21 27.07
CA SER A 411 21.33 3.27 27.87
C SER A 411 20.32 4.06 28.69
N ASP A 412 20.30 3.81 30.00
CA ASP A 412 19.31 4.34 30.94
C ASP A 412 19.53 5.81 31.36
N VAL A 413 20.69 6.38 31.06
CA VAL A 413 21.10 7.64 31.66
C VAL A 413 20.49 8.89 31.01
N ASP A 414 20.18 9.88 31.85
CA ASP A 414 19.91 11.25 31.42
C ASP A 414 21.19 12.00 30.97
N ALA A 415 21.03 13.23 30.49
CA ALA A 415 22.16 14.08 30.09
C ALA A 415 23.16 14.40 31.23
N ASN A 416 22.78 14.15 32.48
CA ASN A 416 23.62 14.30 33.67
C ASN A 416 24.23 12.98 34.14
N ARG A 417 24.09 11.88 33.36
CA ARG A 417 24.59 10.54 33.65
C ARG A 417 23.89 9.85 34.83
N ARG A 418 22.61 10.13 35.04
CA ARG A 418 21.79 9.54 36.10
C ARG A 418 20.74 8.63 35.52
N THR A 419 20.55 7.49 36.17
CA THR A 419 19.46 6.57 35.84
C THR A 419 18.14 7.03 36.47
N PRO A 420 16.99 6.48 36.02
CA PRO A 420 15.74 6.55 36.76
C PRO A 420 15.84 5.93 38.16
N ILE A 421 14.90 6.31 39.03
CA ILE A 421 14.73 5.67 40.34
C ILE A 421 14.05 4.31 40.14
N VAL A 422 14.67 3.25 40.65
CA VAL A 422 14.12 1.88 40.68
C VAL A 422 13.75 1.48 42.10
N GLU A 423 12.78 0.58 42.24
CA GLU A 423 12.35 0.02 43.52
C GLU A 423 12.75 -1.46 43.59
N LEU A 424 13.61 -1.80 44.55
CA LEU A 424 14.00 -3.16 44.83
C LEU A 424 13.07 -3.79 45.86
N VAL A 425 12.53 -4.95 45.51
CA VAL A 425 11.84 -5.83 46.46
C VAL A 425 12.79 -6.88 47.04
N SER A 426 12.33 -7.59 48.06
CA SER A 426 13.01 -8.74 48.67
C SER A 426 13.58 -9.69 47.63
N SER A 427 14.88 -9.99 47.73
CA SER A 427 15.69 -10.83 46.81
C SER A 427 15.90 -10.32 45.39
N ALA A 428 15.49 -9.09 45.06
CA ALA A 428 15.62 -8.55 43.70
C ALA A 428 17.08 -8.49 43.23
N VAL A 429 17.31 -8.89 41.98
CA VAL A 429 18.57 -8.66 41.26
C VAL A 429 18.23 -7.80 40.06
N ASP A 430 18.55 -6.52 40.16
CA ASP A 430 18.30 -5.54 39.11
C ASP A 430 19.59 -5.33 38.30
N LEU A 431 19.53 -5.70 37.03
CA LEU A 431 20.62 -5.51 36.06
C LEU A 431 20.17 -4.59 34.92
N SER A 432 19.30 -3.62 35.22
CA SER A 432 18.77 -2.70 34.22
C SER A 432 19.60 -1.44 34.07
N LEU A 433 20.23 -0.99 35.14
CA LEU A 433 20.83 0.34 35.21
C LEU A 433 22.18 0.40 34.50
N ASP A 434 22.22 0.96 33.30
CA ASP A 434 23.40 0.90 32.44
C ASP A 434 23.77 2.27 31.82
N MET A 435 24.88 2.36 31.07
CA MET A 435 25.25 3.58 30.33
C MET A 435 26.04 3.28 29.05
N GLY A 436 25.47 3.64 27.91
CA GLY A 436 26.17 3.62 26.61
C GLY A 436 26.94 4.92 26.36
N VAL A 437 28.17 4.82 25.84
CA VAL A 437 29.00 5.98 25.46
C VAL A 437 29.60 5.83 24.07
N LEU A 438 29.82 6.94 23.37
CA LEU A 438 30.35 6.93 22.00
C LEU A 438 31.17 8.19 21.66
N ASN A 439 31.79 8.17 20.47
CA ASN A 439 32.46 9.32 19.87
C ASN A 439 31.77 9.75 18.57
N PRO A 440 31.72 11.07 18.28
CA PRO A 440 31.14 11.57 17.05
C PRO A 440 31.93 11.11 15.82
N ALA A 441 31.22 10.88 14.73
CA ALA A 441 31.76 10.62 13.41
C ALA A 441 31.73 11.88 12.52
N SER A 442 32.44 11.84 11.39
CA SER A 442 32.39 12.84 10.32
C SER A 442 32.38 12.18 8.94
N LEU A 443 31.76 12.86 7.97
CA LEU A 443 31.79 12.47 6.56
C LEU A 443 31.87 13.69 5.63
N GLY A 444 32.59 13.56 4.53
CA GLY A 444 32.62 14.52 3.42
C GLY A 444 33.74 14.16 2.45
N ASN A 445 34.08 15.05 1.53
CA ASN A 445 35.37 15.14 0.84
C ASN A 445 35.21 16.21 -0.26
N TYR A 446 34.90 15.84 -1.50
CA TYR A 446 35.13 16.66 -2.68
C TYR A 446 34.00 16.63 -3.71
N VAL A 447 33.81 17.76 -4.40
CA VAL A 447 33.03 17.84 -5.63
C VAL A 447 33.90 18.48 -6.69
N TRP A 448 34.10 17.83 -7.83
CA TRP A 448 35.02 18.27 -8.89
C TRP A 448 34.36 18.34 -10.25
N PHE A 449 35.02 19.10 -11.13
CA PHE A 449 34.68 19.16 -12.53
C PHE A 449 35.42 18.05 -13.26
N ASP A 450 34.68 16.99 -13.59
CA ASP A 450 35.11 15.83 -14.36
C ASP A 450 35.21 16.25 -15.84
N ALA A 451 36.44 16.48 -16.30
CA ALA A 451 36.70 17.14 -17.58
C ALA A 451 36.67 16.17 -18.78
N ASP A 452 36.97 14.89 -18.55
CA ASP A 452 36.94 13.85 -19.58
C ASP A 452 35.79 12.84 -19.40
N VAL A 453 35.00 13.02 -18.33
CA VAL A 453 33.75 12.31 -18.04
C VAL A 453 33.98 10.82 -17.80
N ASP A 454 35.12 10.48 -17.20
CA ASP A 454 35.48 9.10 -16.87
C ASP A 454 35.00 8.66 -15.48
N GLY A 455 34.56 9.60 -14.65
CA GLY A 455 34.03 9.37 -13.31
C GLY A 455 35.09 9.25 -12.21
N ILE A 456 36.36 9.47 -12.55
CA ILE A 456 37.52 9.37 -11.66
C ILE A 456 38.07 10.77 -11.42
N GLN A 457 38.45 11.06 -10.19
CA GLN A 457 39.09 12.32 -9.83
C GLN A 457 40.55 12.34 -10.27
N ASP A 458 40.84 13.17 -11.27
CA ASP A 458 42.18 13.36 -11.80
C ASP A 458 42.91 14.56 -11.17
N ALA A 459 44.24 14.50 -11.13
CA ALA A 459 45.07 15.54 -10.50
C ALA A 459 44.96 16.93 -11.16
N THR A 460 44.47 17.00 -12.39
CA THR A 460 44.26 18.25 -13.14
C THR A 460 42.87 18.83 -13.01
N GLU A 461 41.95 18.10 -12.37
CA GLU A 461 40.55 18.48 -12.25
C GLU A 461 40.33 19.43 -11.09
N SER A 462 39.49 20.43 -11.33
CA SER A 462 39.24 21.50 -10.37
C SER A 462 37.97 21.25 -9.57
N GLY A 463 38.00 21.55 -8.29
CA GLY A 463 36.81 21.50 -7.46
C GLY A 463 35.75 22.52 -7.84
N VAL A 464 34.49 22.19 -7.54
CA VAL A 464 33.33 22.98 -7.90
C VAL A 464 32.71 23.61 -6.66
N GLN A 465 32.72 24.95 -6.64
CA GLN A 465 32.11 25.74 -5.57
C GLN A 465 30.59 25.80 -5.67
N GLY A 466 29.93 25.83 -4.51
CA GLY A 466 28.51 26.22 -4.41
C GLY A 466 27.51 25.11 -4.71
N VAL A 467 27.98 23.87 -4.91
CA VAL A 467 27.13 22.68 -4.96
C VAL A 467 26.57 22.47 -3.56
N ARG A 468 25.25 22.29 -3.45
CA ARG A 468 24.60 22.06 -2.17
C ARG A 468 24.66 20.57 -1.84
N VAL A 469 25.05 20.28 -0.61
CA VAL A 469 25.21 18.92 -0.10
C VAL A 469 24.31 18.74 1.10
N ARG A 470 23.45 17.73 1.07
CA ARG A 470 22.49 17.43 2.14
C ARG A 470 22.68 16.02 2.65
N LEU A 471 22.77 15.89 3.97
CA LEU A 471 22.92 14.62 4.66
C LEU A 471 21.56 14.14 5.16
N TYR A 472 21.22 12.88 4.87
CA TYR A 472 19.96 12.27 5.30
C TYR A 472 20.19 10.97 6.04
N ARG A 473 19.22 10.59 6.88
CA ARG A 473 19.08 9.21 7.36
C ARG A 473 18.12 8.45 6.43
N PRO A 474 18.34 7.14 6.17
CA PRO A 474 17.39 6.32 5.43
C PRO A 474 15.96 6.44 6.00
N GLY A 475 14.97 6.63 5.10
CA GLY A 475 13.56 6.79 5.49
C GLY A 475 13.14 8.19 5.97
N SER A 476 14.08 9.14 6.13
CA SER A 476 13.76 10.53 6.47
C SER A 476 13.62 11.41 5.22
N ALA A 477 12.58 12.24 5.18
CA ALA A 477 12.43 13.30 4.17
C ALA A 477 13.11 14.63 4.58
N THR A 478 13.51 14.77 5.84
CA THR A 478 14.21 15.95 6.36
C THR A 478 15.72 15.69 6.45
N PRO A 479 16.56 16.63 5.98
CA PRO A 479 18.01 16.49 6.11
C PRO A 479 18.45 16.64 7.56
N VAL A 480 19.43 15.84 7.97
CA VAL A 480 20.15 15.95 9.24
C VAL A 480 20.98 17.23 9.25
N MET A 481 21.68 17.49 8.15
CA MET A 481 22.50 18.68 7.97
C MET A 481 22.52 19.09 6.49
N THR A 482 22.79 20.37 6.23
CA THR A 482 22.96 20.91 4.88
C THR A 482 24.17 21.83 4.87
N THR A 483 25.00 21.70 3.85
CA THR A 483 26.16 22.55 3.60
C THR A 483 26.29 22.85 2.11
N THR A 484 27.30 23.62 1.72
CA THR A 484 27.67 23.89 0.33
C THR A 484 29.17 23.74 0.18
N THR A 485 29.62 23.25 -0.97
CA THR A 485 31.06 23.12 -1.26
C THR A 485 31.75 24.47 -1.29
N ASP A 486 32.98 24.52 -0.78
CA ASP A 486 33.80 25.73 -0.75
C ASP A 486 34.45 26.04 -2.10
N ILE A 487 35.31 27.07 -2.16
CA ILE A 487 35.98 27.49 -3.40
C ILE A 487 36.85 26.38 -4.03
N ASN A 488 37.31 25.44 -3.21
CA ASN A 488 38.12 24.32 -3.67
C ASN A 488 37.28 23.10 -3.97
N GLY A 489 35.95 23.10 -3.79
CA GLY A 489 35.09 21.93 -3.95
C GLY A 489 34.92 21.08 -2.69
N LEU A 490 35.51 21.46 -1.56
CA LEU A 490 35.48 20.64 -0.34
C LEU A 490 34.20 20.85 0.46
N TYR A 491 33.72 19.78 1.11
CA TYR A 491 32.66 19.85 2.12
C TYR A 491 32.90 18.85 3.26
N LEU A 492 32.33 19.12 4.44
CA LEU A 492 32.45 18.24 5.61
C LEU A 492 31.22 18.37 6.52
N PHE A 493 30.67 17.24 6.92
CA PHE A 493 29.74 17.11 8.03
C PHE A 493 30.49 16.56 9.25
N ASN A 494 30.47 17.30 10.37
CA ASN A 494 31.12 16.90 11.62
C ASN A 494 30.10 16.69 12.74
N ASN A 495 30.55 16.07 13.83
CA ASN A 495 29.72 15.80 15.02
C ASN A 495 28.48 14.96 14.72
N LEU A 496 28.61 13.97 13.83
CA LEU A 496 27.54 13.04 13.50
C LEU A 496 27.47 11.95 14.57
N LEU A 497 26.26 11.56 14.95
CA LEU A 497 26.09 10.30 15.68
C LEU A 497 26.40 9.14 14.72
N PRO A 498 26.94 8.02 15.22
CA PRO A 498 27.02 6.79 14.45
C PRO A 498 25.66 6.37 13.89
N GLY A 499 25.69 5.64 12.78
CA GLY A 499 24.50 5.15 12.11
C GLY A 499 24.60 5.20 10.59
N GLU A 500 23.44 5.03 9.95
CA GLU A 500 23.32 4.98 8.50
C GLU A 500 22.91 6.34 7.92
N TYR A 501 23.59 6.74 6.85
CA TYR A 501 23.43 8.02 6.19
C TYR A 501 23.46 7.88 4.67
N TYR A 502 22.93 8.86 3.95
CA TYR A 502 23.23 9.05 2.53
C TYR A 502 23.32 10.55 2.24
N VAL A 503 24.09 10.90 1.20
CA VAL A 503 24.31 12.27 0.78
C VAL A 503 23.53 12.54 -0.49
N VAL A 504 23.01 13.76 -0.63
CA VAL A 504 22.38 14.26 -1.85
C VAL A 504 23.07 15.54 -2.28
N PHE A 505 23.71 15.47 -3.44
CA PHE A 505 24.26 16.61 -4.15
C PHE A 505 23.17 17.23 -5.02
N ASP A 506 22.95 18.54 -4.93
CA ASP A 506 22.02 19.25 -5.81
C ASP A 506 22.47 20.70 -6.07
N ASN A 507 21.63 21.44 -6.81
CA ASN A 507 21.91 22.83 -7.17
C ASN A 507 23.24 22.96 -7.94
N LEU A 508 23.42 22.08 -8.93
CA LEU A 508 24.58 22.12 -9.82
C LEU A 508 24.64 23.47 -10.57
N PRO A 509 25.85 23.93 -10.96
CA PRO A 509 25.97 25.04 -11.90
C PRO A 509 25.20 24.77 -13.20
N ALA A 510 24.80 25.82 -13.92
CA ALA A 510 24.07 25.67 -15.18
C ALA A 510 24.84 24.81 -16.19
N ASN A 511 24.12 23.99 -16.95
CA ASN A 511 24.66 23.07 -17.96
C ASN A 511 25.68 22.06 -17.38
N ARG A 512 25.41 21.54 -16.18
CA ARG A 512 26.23 20.50 -15.55
C ARG A 512 25.38 19.30 -15.14
N SER A 513 25.97 18.11 -15.23
CA SER A 513 25.39 16.83 -14.83
C SER A 513 26.41 15.99 -14.05
N PHE A 514 25.92 15.03 -13.29
CA PHE A 514 26.76 14.10 -12.54
C PHE A 514 27.38 13.06 -13.48
N THR A 515 28.67 12.78 -13.28
CA THR A 515 29.37 11.70 -13.98
C THR A 515 28.90 10.32 -13.54
N ARG A 516 29.48 9.24 -14.10
CA ARG A 516 29.18 7.88 -13.68
C ARG A 516 29.67 7.63 -12.25
N ALA A 517 28.82 7.01 -11.43
CA ALA A 517 29.19 6.64 -10.08
C ALA A 517 30.09 5.39 -10.04
N ASP A 518 30.88 5.23 -8.99
CA ASP A 518 31.67 4.05 -8.62
C ASP A 518 32.63 3.58 -9.75
N GLN A 519 33.37 4.52 -10.36
CA GLN A 519 34.30 4.21 -11.45
C GLN A 519 35.72 3.95 -10.93
N GLY A 520 36.36 2.88 -11.41
CA GLY A 520 37.71 2.52 -10.97
C GLY A 520 37.73 1.54 -9.79
N ASN A 521 38.76 1.62 -8.95
CA ASN A 521 38.93 0.72 -7.78
C ASN A 521 39.30 1.48 -6.49
N ASP A 522 39.34 2.81 -6.51
CA ASP A 522 39.76 3.63 -5.38
C ASP A 522 38.61 4.57 -5.00
N ASP A 523 37.87 4.17 -3.97
CA ASP A 523 36.69 4.86 -3.40
C ASP A 523 36.99 6.30 -2.99
N ALA A 524 38.26 6.64 -2.73
CA ALA A 524 38.66 7.99 -2.35
C ALA A 524 38.82 8.95 -3.54
N LEU A 525 38.72 8.44 -4.77
CA LEU A 525 38.99 9.14 -6.02
C LEU A 525 37.94 8.87 -7.08
N ASP A 526 36.77 8.35 -6.75
CA ASP A 526 35.67 8.17 -7.67
C ASP A 526 34.39 8.85 -7.17
N SER A 527 33.41 9.00 -8.07
CA SER A 527 32.16 9.67 -7.71
C SER A 527 31.18 8.69 -7.07
N ASP A 528 30.61 9.02 -5.91
CA ASP A 528 29.50 8.26 -5.33
C ASP A 528 28.13 8.74 -5.82
N ALA A 529 28.07 9.98 -6.33
CA ALA A 529 26.82 10.61 -6.72
C ALA A 529 26.15 9.88 -7.89
N ASN A 530 24.94 9.37 -7.65
CA ASN A 530 24.13 8.76 -8.71
C ASN A 530 23.91 9.76 -9.85
N PRO A 531 24.13 9.37 -11.12
CA PRO A 531 24.07 10.30 -12.23
C PRO A 531 22.71 10.97 -12.47
N LEU A 532 21.62 10.33 -12.01
CA LEU A 532 20.24 10.78 -12.23
C LEU A 532 19.75 11.77 -11.19
N ASP A 533 20.11 11.56 -9.91
CA ASP A 533 19.53 12.30 -8.79
C ASP A 533 20.55 12.82 -7.77
N GLY A 534 21.85 12.62 -8.02
CA GLY A 534 22.93 13.11 -7.17
C GLY A 534 23.00 12.44 -5.80
N ARG A 535 22.34 11.29 -5.61
CA ARG A 535 22.32 10.58 -4.32
C ARG A 535 23.44 9.55 -4.25
N THR A 536 24.07 9.45 -3.09
CA THR A 536 25.03 8.37 -2.81
C THR A 536 24.30 7.09 -2.36
N GLY A 537 25.05 5.99 -2.30
CA GLY A 537 24.67 4.81 -1.53
C GLY A 537 24.53 5.10 -0.02
N VAL A 538 24.04 4.11 0.72
CA VAL A 538 23.97 4.19 2.19
C VAL A 538 25.37 4.00 2.79
N ILE A 539 25.84 5.03 3.47
CA ILE A 539 27.10 5.10 4.20
C ILE A 539 26.84 4.74 5.65
N ARG A 540 27.60 3.78 6.19
CA ARG A 540 27.56 3.40 7.60
C ARG A 540 28.73 4.04 8.34
N LEU A 541 28.43 4.83 9.36
CA LEU A 541 29.43 5.41 10.26
C LEU A 541 29.38 4.72 11.61
N VAL A 542 30.53 4.28 12.11
CA VAL A 542 30.70 3.82 13.50
C VAL A 542 31.32 4.91 14.36
N SER A 543 31.29 4.71 15.68
CA SER A 543 31.80 5.65 16.67
C SER A 543 33.25 6.06 16.40
N GLY A 544 33.46 7.35 16.12
CA GLY A 544 34.76 7.95 15.88
C GLY A 544 35.25 7.91 14.42
N ASP A 545 34.41 7.45 13.48
CA ASP A 545 34.77 7.41 12.07
C ASP A 545 35.00 8.80 11.49
N ASN A 546 35.96 8.89 10.56
CA ASN A 546 36.17 10.05 9.71
C ASN A 546 36.24 9.59 8.26
N ASN A 547 35.09 9.55 7.59
CA ASN A 547 34.98 9.11 6.21
C ASN A 547 35.27 10.30 5.27
N GLN A 548 36.31 10.18 4.43
CA GLN A 548 36.70 11.18 3.44
C GLN A 548 36.66 10.62 2.01
N THR A 549 35.73 9.73 1.73
CA THR A 549 35.56 9.07 0.41
C THR A 549 34.17 9.33 -0.17
N VAL A 550 33.51 10.41 0.26
CA VAL A 550 32.16 10.72 -0.21
C VAL A 550 32.21 11.93 -1.14
N ASP A 551 32.00 11.67 -2.41
CA ASP A 551 32.56 12.43 -3.51
C ASP A 551 31.57 12.56 -4.68
N ALA A 552 31.65 13.66 -5.45
CA ALA A 552 30.82 13.84 -6.64
C ALA A 552 31.57 14.50 -7.82
N GLY A 553 31.72 13.75 -8.90
CA GLY A 553 32.18 14.28 -10.18
C GLY A 553 31.03 14.88 -10.98
N ILE A 554 31.24 16.08 -11.52
CA ILE A 554 30.27 16.72 -12.42
C ILE A 554 30.93 17.15 -13.72
N PHE A 555 30.26 16.95 -14.84
CA PHE A 555 30.73 17.35 -16.16
C PHE A 555 29.73 18.29 -16.83
N GLU A 556 30.10 18.87 -17.97
CA GLU A 556 29.19 19.69 -18.77
C GLU A 556 28.23 18.83 -19.60
N THR A 557 26.95 19.18 -19.57
CA THR A 557 25.89 18.39 -20.23
C THR A 557 26.21 18.14 -21.70
N ILE A 558 26.17 16.88 -22.12
CA ILE A 558 26.28 16.49 -23.53
C ILE A 558 24.86 16.33 -24.08
N THR A 559 24.50 17.11 -25.11
CA THR A 559 23.23 16.99 -25.82
C THR A 559 23.43 16.75 -27.31
N VAL A 560 22.51 16.01 -27.91
CA VAL A 560 22.54 15.63 -29.33
C VAL A 560 21.13 15.77 -29.88
N GLY A 561 20.99 16.35 -31.06
CA GLY A 561 19.69 16.46 -31.71
C GLY A 561 19.81 17.21 -33.02
N ASP A 562 18.65 17.55 -33.59
CA ASP A 562 18.41 18.64 -34.53
C ASP A 562 16.92 18.58 -34.89
N ARG A 563 16.57 18.33 -36.17
CA ARG A 563 15.20 18.34 -36.66
C ARG A 563 14.92 17.34 -37.78
N VAL A 564 13.65 17.09 -38.04
CA VAL A 564 13.15 16.44 -39.25
C VAL A 564 12.31 17.44 -40.04
N TRP A 565 12.62 17.65 -41.31
CA TRP A 565 11.98 18.68 -42.15
C TRP A 565 11.48 18.13 -43.48
N ILE A 566 10.65 18.94 -44.14
CA ILE A 566 10.20 18.69 -45.51
C ILE A 566 11.22 19.27 -46.47
N ASP A 567 11.91 18.40 -47.17
CA ASP A 567 12.75 18.74 -48.31
C ASP A 567 11.81 18.95 -49.52
N LEU A 568 11.67 20.21 -49.94
CA LEU A 568 10.68 20.60 -50.94
C LEU A 568 11.11 20.22 -52.34
N ASP A 569 12.41 20.25 -52.64
CA ASP A 569 12.92 19.97 -53.98
C ASP A 569 13.63 18.62 -54.10
N ALA A 570 13.78 17.88 -53.00
CA ALA A 570 14.40 16.57 -52.88
C ALA A 570 15.91 16.56 -53.21
N ASP A 571 16.63 17.64 -52.95
CA ASP A 571 18.07 17.74 -53.18
C ASP A 571 18.95 17.26 -51.99
N GLY A 572 18.34 17.12 -50.81
CA GLY A 572 18.95 16.68 -49.55
C GLY A 572 19.59 17.78 -48.71
N ILE A 573 19.41 19.05 -49.08
CA ILE A 573 19.93 20.24 -48.41
C ILE A 573 18.76 21.04 -47.83
N GLN A 574 18.90 21.44 -46.58
CA GLN A 574 17.96 22.30 -45.90
C GLN A 574 18.06 23.74 -46.38
N ASP A 575 17.16 24.12 -47.27
CA ASP A 575 17.10 25.48 -47.81
C ASP A 575 16.35 26.46 -46.90
N ALA A 576 16.63 27.75 -47.05
CA ALA A 576 15.98 28.81 -46.28
C ALA A 576 14.45 28.89 -46.50
N THR A 577 13.96 28.35 -47.61
CA THR A 577 12.53 28.24 -47.95
C THR A 577 11.85 27.03 -47.32
N GLU A 578 12.61 26.03 -46.88
CA GLU A 578 12.14 24.77 -46.29
C GLU A 578 11.86 24.93 -44.79
N THR A 579 10.79 25.69 -44.54
CA THR A 579 10.34 26.03 -43.19
C THR A 579 9.35 25.03 -42.61
N THR A 580 8.93 24.04 -43.40
CA THR A 580 7.95 23.04 -42.99
C THR A 580 8.65 21.88 -42.30
N SER A 581 8.19 21.56 -41.10
CA SER A 581 8.78 20.51 -40.26
C SER A 581 7.89 19.27 -40.17
N VAL A 582 8.47 18.13 -39.77
CA VAL A 582 7.75 16.86 -39.62
C VAL A 582 7.64 16.49 -38.14
N PRO A 583 6.50 16.77 -37.48
CA PRO A 583 6.29 16.43 -36.08
C PRO A 583 5.96 14.96 -35.86
N GLY A 584 6.26 14.44 -34.67
CA GLY A 584 5.87 13.10 -34.24
C GLY A 584 6.69 11.95 -34.82
N VAL A 585 7.81 12.22 -35.50
CA VAL A 585 8.75 11.19 -35.93
C VAL A 585 9.44 10.62 -34.70
N ARG A 586 9.44 9.29 -34.57
CA ARG A 586 10.07 8.61 -33.43
C ARG A 586 11.57 8.50 -33.66
N VAL A 587 12.36 9.08 -32.76
CA VAL A 587 13.82 9.12 -32.86
C VAL A 587 14.44 8.28 -31.74
N GLU A 588 15.29 7.32 -32.10
CA GLU A 588 16.00 6.44 -31.17
C GLU A 588 17.49 6.79 -31.14
N LEU A 589 18.07 6.95 -29.96
CA LEU A 589 19.52 6.99 -29.78
C LEU A 589 20.01 5.57 -29.50
N LEU A 590 20.87 5.04 -30.35
CA LEU A 590 21.44 3.70 -30.22
C LEU A 590 22.90 3.77 -29.81
N ARG A 591 23.32 2.91 -28.89
CA ARG A 591 24.74 2.66 -28.65
C ARG A 591 25.30 1.84 -29.81
N ASN A 592 26.38 2.32 -30.40
CA ASN A 592 26.96 1.74 -31.61
C ASN A 592 27.55 0.34 -31.38
N SER A 593 28.07 0.07 -30.18
CA SER A 593 28.79 -1.17 -29.85
C SER A 593 27.91 -2.42 -29.76
N ASP A 594 26.67 -2.28 -29.32
CA ASP A 594 25.75 -3.40 -29.05
C ASP A 594 24.34 -3.22 -29.66
N ASN A 595 24.10 -2.11 -30.38
CA ASN A 595 22.81 -1.73 -30.95
C ASN A 595 21.68 -1.56 -29.92
N THR A 596 22.02 -1.35 -28.65
CA THR A 596 21.01 -1.08 -27.63
C THR A 596 20.41 0.31 -27.83
N VAL A 597 19.08 0.41 -27.76
CA VAL A 597 18.40 1.71 -27.71
C VAL A 597 18.63 2.28 -26.31
N VAL A 598 19.38 3.38 -26.24
CA VAL A 598 19.76 4.08 -25.01
C VAL A 598 18.68 5.06 -24.59
N ASP A 599 18.06 5.74 -25.56
CA ASP A 599 16.96 6.67 -25.33
C ASP A 599 16.05 6.79 -26.56
N VAL A 600 14.82 7.27 -26.35
CA VAL A 600 13.81 7.47 -27.39
C VAL A 600 13.11 8.80 -27.15
N THR A 601 13.02 9.61 -28.19
CA THR A 601 12.25 10.85 -28.21
C THR A 601 11.38 10.93 -29.46
N TYR A 602 10.61 12.01 -29.58
CA TYR A 602 9.82 12.30 -30.77
C TYR A 602 10.07 13.74 -31.19
N THR A 603 10.04 13.99 -32.50
CA THR A 603 10.10 15.36 -32.99
C THR A 603 8.90 16.17 -32.51
N ASP A 604 9.15 17.39 -32.05
CA ASP A 604 8.13 18.31 -31.57
C ASP A 604 7.30 18.91 -32.72
N LEU A 605 6.38 19.84 -32.43
CA LEU A 605 5.55 20.50 -33.43
C LEU A 605 6.34 21.28 -34.49
N ASN A 606 7.59 21.62 -34.20
CA ASN A 606 8.51 22.31 -35.11
C ASN A 606 9.56 21.35 -35.68
N GLY A 607 9.38 20.03 -35.52
CA GLY A 607 10.28 19.00 -36.03
C GLY A 607 11.55 18.78 -35.20
N PHE A 608 11.79 19.53 -34.13
CA PHE A 608 13.01 19.42 -33.35
C PHE A 608 12.97 18.23 -32.39
N TYR A 609 14.13 17.63 -32.15
CA TYR A 609 14.31 16.59 -31.14
C TYR A 609 15.66 16.75 -30.46
N GLN A 610 15.79 16.26 -29.22
CA GLN A 610 17.03 16.32 -28.47
C GLN A 610 17.13 15.17 -27.47
N PHE A 611 18.32 14.59 -27.37
CA PHE A 611 18.78 13.72 -26.30
C PHE A 611 19.68 14.52 -25.37
N THR A 612 19.54 14.33 -24.05
CA THR A 612 20.28 15.10 -23.04
C THR A 612 20.97 14.17 -22.04
N ASN A 613 21.93 14.71 -21.28
CA ASN A 613 22.67 13.96 -20.25
C ASN A 613 23.35 12.70 -20.79
N LEU A 614 23.90 12.81 -22.00
CA LEU A 614 24.65 11.71 -22.59
C LEU A 614 26.00 11.56 -21.91
N PHE A 615 26.52 10.33 -21.88
CA PHE A 615 27.89 10.04 -21.49
C PHE A 615 28.75 9.88 -22.75
N PRO A 616 30.08 10.04 -22.69
CA PRO A 616 30.93 9.68 -23.80
C PRO A 616 30.77 8.21 -24.17
N ASP A 617 30.30 7.99 -25.40
CA ASP A 617 30.22 6.70 -26.08
C ASP A 617 30.11 6.98 -27.58
N THR A 618 30.16 5.94 -28.41
CA THR A 618 29.81 6.05 -29.82
C THR A 618 28.33 5.72 -30.00
N TYR A 619 27.57 6.64 -30.59
CA TYR A 619 26.14 6.53 -30.82
C TYR A 619 25.78 6.54 -32.31
N ARG A 620 24.56 6.11 -32.62
CA ARG A 620 23.86 6.34 -33.90
C ARG A 620 22.44 6.80 -33.59
N ILE A 621 21.82 7.56 -34.47
CA ILE A 621 20.41 7.92 -34.36
C ILE A 621 19.62 7.13 -35.39
N ARG A 622 18.46 6.58 -35.01
CA ARG A 622 17.49 5.99 -35.94
C ARG A 622 16.20 6.78 -35.93
N PHE A 623 15.76 7.22 -37.10
CA PHE A 623 14.42 7.74 -37.32
C PHE A 623 13.48 6.59 -37.67
N SER A 624 12.36 6.51 -36.99
CA SER A 624 11.36 5.45 -37.13
C SER A 624 9.96 6.03 -37.11
N GLU A 625 8.96 5.22 -37.48
CA GLU A 625 7.56 5.67 -37.59
C GLU A 625 7.38 6.85 -38.57
N ILE A 626 8.16 6.83 -39.67
CA ILE A 626 8.06 7.82 -40.74
C ILE A 626 6.63 7.86 -41.28
N PRO A 627 6.00 9.05 -41.42
CA PRO A 627 4.64 9.14 -41.91
C PRO A 627 4.48 8.53 -43.30
N ILE A 628 3.30 7.91 -43.55
CA ILE A 628 3.03 7.21 -44.81
C ILE A 628 3.12 8.20 -45.98
N GLY A 629 3.83 7.81 -47.04
CA GLY A 629 3.96 8.60 -48.26
C GLY A 629 5.18 9.52 -48.30
N TYR A 630 5.95 9.59 -47.22
CA TYR A 630 7.24 10.27 -47.17
C TYR A 630 8.38 9.34 -47.59
N ILE A 631 9.34 9.92 -48.29
CA ILE A 631 10.58 9.32 -48.76
C ILE A 631 11.71 10.15 -48.18
N ARG A 632 12.80 9.52 -47.75
CA ARG A 632 13.98 10.25 -47.31
C ARG A 632 14.72 10.90 -48.46
N SER A 633 15.30 12.05 -48.19
CA SER A 633 16.28 12.67 -49.07
C SER A 633 17.59 11.88 -49.08
N LEU A 634 18.48 12.25 -50.01
CA LEU A 634 19.79 11.62 -50.10
C LEU A 634 20.67 12.05 -48.91
N GLN A 635 21.48 11.10 -48.44
CA GLN A 635 22.34 11.30 -47.29
C GLN A 635 23.54 12.22 -47.61
N ASP A 636 23.93 13.08 -46.67
CA ASP A 636 25.16 13.89 -46.61
C ASP A 636 25.39 14.72 -47.89
N ARG A 637 24.31 15.35 -48.38
CA ARG A 637 24.32 16.17 -49.59
C ARG A 637 24.68 17.60 -49.25
N GLY A 638 25.91 18.05 -49.55
CA GLY A 638 26.30 19.45 -49.34
C GLY A 638 27.51 19.59 -48.42
N GLY A 639 27.76 18.59 -47.58
CA GLY A 639 28.93 18.47 -46.71
C GLY A 639 28.90 19.37 -45.48
N ASP A 640 27.70 19.83 -45.10
CA ASP A 640 27.45 20.64 -43.91
C ASP A 640 26.40 19.92 -43.07
N ASP A 641 26.87 19.07 -42.14
CA ASP A 641 26.06 18.20 -41.26
C ASP A 641 24.96 18.96 -40.46
N ALA A 642 24.97 20.30 -40.43
CA ALA A 642 23.91 21.10 -39.80
C ALA A 642 22.76 21.46 -40.74
N LEU A 643 22.90 21.16 -42.04
CA LEU A 643 21.96 21.53 -43.09
C LEU A 643 21.69 20.38 -44.05
N ASP A 644 22.51 19.33 -44.12
CA ASP A 644 22.26 18.20 -45.00
C ASP A 644 21.73 16.96 -44.28
N SER A 645 20.81 16.26 -44.94
CA SER A 645 20.14 15.11 -44.33
C SER A 645 21.13 13.99 -43.99
N ASP A 646 21.29 13.65 -42.71
CA ASP A 646 22.29 12.67 -42.25
C ASP A 646 21.88 11.19 -42.40
N ALA A 647 20.60 10.92 -42.61
CA ALA A 647 20.06 9.57 -42.51
C ALA A 647 20.30 8.71 -43.78
N ASN A 648 20.86 7.51 -43.59
CA ASN A 648 21.08 6.53 -44.65
C ASN A 648 19.78 5.79 -45.09
N ASP A 649 19.88 4.82 -46.00
CA ASP A 649 18.76 4.01 -46.53
C ASP A 649 17.91 3.31 -45.44
N ASN A 650 18.47 3.08 -44.25
CA ASN A 650 17.78 2.47 -43.11
C ASN A 650 17.25 3.51 -42.11
N PHE A 651 17.23 4.80 -42.48
CA PHE A 651 16.89 5.92 -41.61
C PHE A 651 17.80 6.01 -40.37
N GLU A 652 19.09 5.67 -40.52
CA GLU A 652 20.09 5.80 -39.45
C GLU A 652 21.19 6.79 -39.82
N THR A 653 21.68 7.57 -38.86
CA THR A 653 22.89 8.40 -39.04
C THR A 653 24.16 7.53 -38.98
N ALA A 654 25.29 8.08 -39.45
CA ALA A 654 26.60 7.47 -39.24
C ALA A 654 26.96 7.43 -37.73
N PRO A 655 27.82 6.49 -37.28
CA PRO A 655 28.31 6.50 -35.91
C PRO A 655 29.06 7.80 -35.55
N PHE A 656 28.72 8.39 -34.42
CA PHE A 656 29.35 9.62 -33.91
C PHE A 656 29.67 9.52 -32.42
N THR A 657 30.59 10.35 -31.94
CA THR A 657 30.89 10.52 -30.51
C THR A 657 30.60 11.96 -30.13
N PRO A 658 29.54 12.23 -29.36
CA PRO A 658 29.17 13.59 -29.01
C PRO A 658 30.19 14.18 -28.04
N VAL A 659 30.44 15.47 -28.18
CA VAL A 659 31.34 16.22 -27.30
C VAL A 659 30.53 17.02 -26.28
N SER A 660 31.21 17.48 -25.23
CA SER A 660 30.64 18.38 -24.22
C SER A 660 29.90 19.56 -24.85
N GLY A 661 28.67 19.83 -24.38
CA GLY A 661 27.79 20.89 -24.89
C GLY A 661 26.72 20.37 -25.85
N ASP A 662 26.19 21.31 -26.66
CA ASP A 662 25.10 21.05 -27.60
C ASP A 662 25.64 20.64 -28.98
N ASN A 663 25.12 19.54 -29.53
CA ASN A 663 25.49 19.00 -30.84
C ASN A 663 24.24 18.94 -31.77
N PRO A 664 23.79 20.08 -32.36
CA PRO A 664 22.61 20.17 -33.23
C PRO A 664 23.00 19.99 -34.71
N GLN A 665 23.23 18.76 -35.16
CA GLN A 665 23.73 18.46 -36.51
C GLN A 665 23.40 17.01 -36.91
N TYR A 666 22.26 16.51 -36.45
CA TYR A 666 21.83 15.15 -36.75
C TYR A 666 20.38 15.20 -37.18
N ASP A 667 20.13 15.21 -38.46
CA ASP A 667 18.86 15.65 -38.99
C ASP A 667 18.33 14.66 -40.07
N LEU A 668 17.10 14.87 -40.55
CA LEU A 668 16.51 14.08 -41.63
C LEU A 668 15.60 14.93 -42.53
N GLY A 669 15.95 15.00 -43.81
CA GLY A 669 15.11 15.54 -44.88
C GLY A 669 14.14 14.49 -45.41
N LEU A 670 12.86 14.85 -45.53
CA LEU A 670 11.81 14.01 -46.10
C LEU A 670 11.05 14.73 -47.21
N TYR A 671 10.74 14.05 -48.31
CA TYR A 671 9.91 14.59 -49.39
C TYR A 671 8.80 13.60 -49.78
N GLN A 672 7.83 14.06 -50.55
CA GLN A 672 6.76 13.23 -51.12
C GLN A 672 6.76 13.34 -52.64
N LEU A 673 6.25 12.31 -53.31
CA LEU A 673 6.17 12.30 -54.77
C LEU A 673 5.07 13.25 -55.28
N ALA A 674 5.36 13.92 -56.38
CA ALA A 674 4.49 14.82 -57.12
C ALA A 674 3.83 14.12 -58.33
N ARG A 675 2.88 14.81 -58.97
CA ARG A 675 2.30 14.41 -60.27
C ARG A 675 2.03 15.60 -61.16
N ILE A 676 2.06 15.37 -62.47
CA ILE A 676 1.81 16.39 -63.49
C ILE A 676 1.01 15.82 -64.68
N GLY A 677 0.18 16.62 -65.32
CA GLY A 677 -0.53 16.25 -66.55
C GLY A 677 -1.74 17.13 -66.81
N ASN A 678 -2.67 16.66 -67.64
CA ASN A 678 -4.10 17.03 -67.72
C ASN A 678 -4.68 16.53 -69.05
N PHE A 679 -4.79 17.35 -70.10
CA PHE A 679 -5.69 17.13 -71.24
C PHE A 679 -5.08 17.44 -72.62
N VAL A 680 -5.47 16.66 -73.62
CA VAL A 680 -5.17 16.92 -75.04
C VAL A 680 -6.47 16.87 -75.84
N TRP A 681 -6.81 17.94 -76.57
CA TRP A 681 -8.11 18.07 -77.25
C TRP A 681 -8.02 18.59 -78.68
N GLU A 682 -9.12 18.37 -79.41
CA GLU A 682 -9.33 18.97 -80.72
C GLU A 682 -9.98 20.36 -80.57
N ASP A 683 -9.16 21.39 -80.71
CA ASP A 683 -9.54 22.80 -80.78
C ASP A 683 -10.25 23.05 -82.11
N ARG A 684 -11.59 23.07 -82.08
CA ARG A 684 -12.41 23.10 -83.29
C ARG A 684 -12.43 24.46 -83.94
N ASN A 685 -12.34 25.51 -83.13
CA ASN A 685 -12.41 26.88 -83.61
C ASN A 685 -11.03 27.57 -83.71
N GLY A 686 -9.96 26.89 -83.29
CA GLY A 686 -8.57 27.33 -83.42
C GLY A 686 -8.22 28.52 -82.51
N ASN A 687 -8.92 28.69 -81.39
CA ASN A 687 -8.74 29.84 -80.49
C ASN A 687 -7.72 29.60 -79.36
N GLY A 688 -7.24 28.37 -79.20
CA GLY A 688 -6.26 28.00 -78.18
C GLY A 688 -6.82 27.78 -76.78
N ARG A 689 -8.15 27.70 -76.63
CA ARG A 689 -8.85 27.47 -75.37
C ARG A 689 -9.65 26.18 -75.44
N GLN A 690 -9.94 25.62 -74.27
CA GLN A 690 -10.82 24.47 -74.11
C GLN A 690 -12.28 24.94 -74.08
N ASP A 691 -12.98 24.79 -75.20
CA ASP A 691 -14.39 25.16 -75.32
C ASP A 691 -15.36 23.97 -75.13
N ALA A 692 -16.57 24.28 -74.68
CA ALA A 692 -17.60 23.27 -74.50
C ALA A 692 -17.99 22.62 -75.84
N GLY A 693 -17.81 21.29 -75.94
CA GLY A 693 -18.12 20.51 -77.15
C GLY A 693 -16.89 20.12 -77.97
N GLU A 694 -15.70 20.56 -77.56
CA GLU A 694 -14.43 20.11 -78.10
C GLU A 694 -14.02 18.75 -77.50
N PRO A 695 -13.78 17.72 -78.32
CA PRO A 695 -13.48 16.38 -77.84
C PRO A 695 -11.99 16.25 -77.50
N GLY A 696 -11.68 15.50 -76.44
CA GLY A 696 -10.32 15.05 -76.21
C GLY A 696 -9.84 14.07 -77.28
N ILE A 697 -8.53 14.06 -77.54
CA ILE A 697 -7.92 13.23 -78.58
C ILE A 697 -7.28 12.01 -77.90
N PRO A 698 -7.75 10.78 -78.19
CA PRO A 698 -7.22 9.57 -77.57
C PRO A 698 -5.95 9.05 -78.22
N ASN A 699 -5.13 8.34 -77.45
CA ASN A 699 -3.87 7.70 -77.88
C ASN A 699 -2.80 8.68 -78.40
N VAL A 700 -2.82 9.94 -77.97
CA VAL A 700 -1.76 10.91 -78.25
C VAL A 700 -0.56 10.58 -77.38
N THR A 701 0.63 10.47 -77.97
CA THR A 701 1.85 10.18 -77.21
C THR A 701 2.35 11.45 -76.52
N VAL A 702 2.52 11.37 -75.20
CA VAL A 702 3.05 12.44 -74.34
C VAL A 702 4.32 11.96 -73.67
N THR A 703 5.39 12.75 -73.75
CA THR A 703 6.69 12.44 -73.16
C THR A 703 7.04 13.48 -72.11
N LEU A 704 7.51 13.04 -70.95
CA LEU A 704 8.07 13.90 -69.90
C LEU A 704 9.57 13.65 -69.80
N THR A 705 10.37 14.71 -69.83
CA THR A 705 11.83 14.68 -69.62
C THR A 705 12.24 15.69 -68.58
N GLY A 706 13.26 15.42 -67.78
CA GLY A 706 13.67 16.34 -66.72
C GLY A 706 14.80 15.83 -65.85
N THR A 707 14.97 16.43 -64.68
CA THR A 707 15.88 16.01 -63.62
C THR A 707 15.20 16.10 -62.26
N THR A 708 15.44 15.16 -61.35
CA THR A 708 15.06 15.29 -59.93
C THR A 708 15.86 16.42 -59.26
N GLY A 709 15.48 16.87 -58.05
CA GLY A 709 16.29 17.85 -57.29
C GLY A 709 17.71 17.36 -56.99
N ALA A 710 17.86 16.06 -56.72
CA ALA A 710 19.17 15.41 -56.63
C ALA A 710 19.99 15.42 -57.94
N GLY A 711 19.39 15.80 -59.07
CA GLY A 711 20.04 15.92 -60.39
C GLY A 711 19.95 14.68 -61.28
N ASP A 712 19.16 13.66 -60.90
CA ASP A 712 19.01 12.44 -61.69
C ASP A 712 18.10 12.65 -62.89
N ALA A 713 18.54 12.24 -64.09
CA ALA A 713 17.75 12.41 -65.30
C ALA A 713 16.50 11.50 -65.33
N VAL A 714 15.35 12.09 -65.67
CA VAL A 714 14.05 11.41 -65.77
C VAL A 714 13.57 11.45 -67.22
N THR A 715 13.04 10.33 -67.71
CA THR A 715 12.33 10.25 -69.00
C THR A 715 11.20 9.26 -68.89
N MET A 716 9.98 9.70 -69.16
CA MET A 716 8.75 8.90 -69.13
C MET A 716 7.92 9.17 -70.38
N THR A 717 7.11 8.18 -70.78
CA THR A 717 6.16 8.33 -71.89
C THR A 717 4.83 7.70 -71.49
N THR A 718 3.75 8.40 -71.80
CA THR A 718 2.37 7.90 -71.64
C THR A 718 1.56 8.20 -72.90
N GLN A 719 0.32 7.71 -72.94
CA GLN A 719 -0.64 8.07 -73.97
C GLN A 719 -1.91 8.60 -73.33
N THR A 720 -2.57 9.55 -74.01
CA THR A 720 -3.87 10.04 -73.57
C THR A 720 -4.92 8.93 -73.59
N ASP A 721 -5.81 8.94 -72.61
CA ASP A 721 -6.91 7.97 -72.49
C ASP A 721 -8.01 8.20 -73.54
N SER A 722 -9.10 7.43 -73.47
CA SER A 722 -10.22 7.56 -74.42
C SER A 722 -10.91 8.92 -74.42
N ASN A 723 -10.72 9.71 -73.35
CA ASN A 723 -11.30 11.02 -73.18
C ASN A 723 -10.30 12.13 -73.47
N GLY A 724 -9.01 11.86 -73.66
CA GLY A 724 -7.96 12.86 -73.91
C GLY A 724 -7.07 13.18 -72.71
N PHE A 725 -7.28 12.54 -71.55
CA PHE A 725 -6.50 12.84 -70.33
C PHE A 725 -5.19 12.05 -70.26
N TYR A 726 -4.15 12.65 -69.68
CA TYR A 726 -2.87 11.99 -69.39
C TYR A 726 -2.33 12.45 -68.03
N SER A 727 -1.49 11.62 -67.40
CA SER A 727 -0.81 11.96 -66.15
C SER A 727 0.52 11.22 -66.02
N PHE A 728 1.48 11.87 -65.39
CA PHE A 728 2.73 11.29 -64.88
C PHE A 728 2.68 11.34 -63.35
N ASP A 729 2.36 10.20 -62.75
CA ASP A 729 2.33 10.03 -61.29
C ASP A 729 3.69 9.58 -60.73
N GLY A 730 3.92 9.85 -59.44
CA GLY A 730 5.07 9.29 -58.72
C GLY A 730 6.40 9.96 -59.07
N LEU A 731 6.38 11.23 -59.42
CA LEU A 731 7.57 12.01 -59.75
C LEU A 731 8.27 12.45 -58.46
N THR A 732 9.58 12.25 -58.39
CA THR A 732 10.37 12.92 -57.35
C THR A 732 10.35 14.43 -57.61
N PRO A 733 10.32 15.30 -56.60
CA PRO A 733 10.49 16.73 -56.83
C PRO A 733 11.70 17.05 -57.73
N GLY A 734 11.56 18.06 -58.58
CA GLY A 734 12.53 18.34 -59.63
C GLY A 734 11.96 19.11 -60.81
N SER A 735 12.77 19.27 -61.86
CA SER A 735 12.43 20.09 -63.03
C SER A 735 12.06 19.23 -64.24
N TYR A 736 10.89 19.47 -64.82
CA TYR A 736 10.27 18.64 -65.85
C TYR A 736 9.74 19.44 -67.04
N THR A 737 9.79 18.83 -68.22
CA THR A 737 9.25 19.36 -69.47
C THR A 737 8.39 18.29 -70.12
N ILE A 738 7.18 18.68 -70.53
CA ILE A 738 6.24 17.82 -71.25
C ILE A 738 6.33 18.13 -72.75
N THR A 739 6.26 17.09 -73.58
CA THR A 739 6.18 17.20 -75.03
C THR A 739 5.10 16.27 -75.57
N VAL A 740 4.11 16.85 -76.24
CA VAL A 740 3.02 16.17 -76.92
C VAL A 740 3.41 15.94 -78.38
N THR A 741 3.24 14.72 -78.89
CA THR A 741 3.48 14.41 -80.30
C THR A 741 2.18 14.53 -81.08
N ALA A 742 2.05 15.54 -81.95
CA ALA A 742 0.86 15.72 -82.77
C ALA A 742 0.53 14.48 -83.60
N PRO A 743 -0.71 13.95 -83.55
CA PRO A 743 -1.16 12.88 -84.44
C PRO A 743 -1.11 13.33 -85.91
N LEU A 744 -1.05 12.36 -86.83
CA LEU A 744 -1.00 12.64 -88.26
C LEU A 744 -2.21 13.49 -88.69
N GLY A 745 -1.94 14.65 -89.30
CA GLY A 745 -2.97 15.57 -89.81
C GLY A 745 -3.40 16.66 -88.83
N TYR A 746 -2.91 16.64 -87.58
CA TYR A 746 -3.14 17.69 -86.60
C TYR A 746 -1.95 18.68 -86.55
N LEU A 747 -2.25 19.93 -86.24
CA LEU A 747 -1.31 21.00 -85.89
C LEU A 747 -1.67 21.52 -84.50
N PHE A 748 -0.70 22.06 -83.77
CA PHE A 748 -0.95 22.71 -82.49
C PHE A 748 -1.63 24.06 -82.70
N THR A 749 -2.55 24.39 -81.79
CA THR A 749 -3.11 25.73 -81.66
C THR A 749 -2.06 26.71 -81.10
N THR A 750 -2.43 27.98 -80.93
CA THR A 750 -1.52 28.95 -80.30
C THR A 750 -1.52 28.73 -78.79
N ALA A 751 -0.35 28.71 -78.16
CA ALA A 751 -0.24 28.51 -76.72
C ALA A 751 -0.65 29.76 -75.92
N ASP A 752 -0.97 29.58 -74.63
CA ASP A 752 -1.21 30.64 -73.63
C ASP A 752 -2.35 31.60 -74.01
N GLN A 753 -3.45 31.06 -74.58
CA GLN A 753 -4.56 31.88 -75.05
C GLN A 753 -5.66 32.10 -74.00
N GLY A 754 -5.56 31.57 -72.79
CA GLY A 754 -6.58 31.63 -71.74
C GLY A 754 -6.01 31.69 -70.33
N ASP A 755 -6.69 31.05 -69.39
CA ASP A 755 -6.16 30.74 -68.07
C ASP A 755 -5.53 29.35 -68.08
N ASP A 756 -4.51 29.14 -67.26
CA ASP A 756 -3.69 27.91 -67.25
C ASP A 756 -4.52 26.61 -67.14
N ILE A 757 -5.72 26.65 -66.57
CA ILE A 757 -6.59 25.46 -66.42
C ILE A 757 -7.27 25.04 -67.75
N GLY A 758 -7.37 25.97 -68.71
CA GLY A 758 -8.29 25.87 -69.84
C GLY A 758 -7.72 26.36 -71.16
N ASP A 759 -6.41 26.55 -71.27
CA ASP A 759 -5.74 26.86 -72.52
C ASP A 759 -4.66 25.83 -72.86
N SER A 760 -3.98 26.03 -73.98
CA SER A 760 -2.92 25.13 -74.45
C SER A 760 -1.57 25.68 -74.04
N ASP A 761 -0.72 24.88 -73.39
CA ASP A 761 0.67 25.23 -73.09
C ASP A 761 1.64 24.81 -74.21
N ALA A 762 1.19 23.91 -75.08
CA ALA A 762 2.02 23.32 -76.11
C ALA A 762 2.38 24.34 -77.21
N ASN A 763 3.67 24.58 -77.41
CA ASN A 763 4.15 25.36 -78.55
C ASN A 763 3.97 24.60 -79.89
N ILE A 764 4.38 25.21 -81.01
CA ILE A 764 4.22 24.61 -82.35
C ILE A 764 4.94 23.26 -82.55
N ALA A 765 5.94 22.95 -81.72
CA ALA A 765 6.64 21.66 -81.71
C ALA A 765 6.03 20.65 -80.72
N GLY A 766 4.99 21.04 -79.99
CA GLY A 766 4.32 20.25 -78.96
C GLY A 766 4.99 20.28 -77.59
N ALA A 767 6.08 21.03 -77.43
CA ALA A 767 6.77 21.17 -76.15
C ALA A 767 6.12 22.26 -75.31
N MET A 768 5.91 21.98 -74.04
CA MET A 768 5.42 22.93 -73.04
C MET A 768 6.62 23.55 -72.29
N PRO A 769 6.46 24.68 -71.58
CA PRO A 769 7.52 25.23 -70.72
C PRO A 769 8.06 24.22 -69.69
N THR A 770 9.32 24.40 -69.27
CA THR A 770 9.87 23.64 -68.15
C THR A 770 9.29 24.16 -66.84
N THR A 771 8.84 23.25 -65.97
CA THR A 771 8.34 23.55 -64.62
C THR A 771 9.16 22.83 -63.56
N THR A 772 9.04 23.27 -62.31
CA THR A 772 9.60 22.61 -61.13
C THR A 772 8.44 22.09 -60.28
N LEU A 773 8.50 20.82 -59.90
CA LEU A 773 7.56 20.22 -58.98
C LEU A 773 8.17 20.12 -57.59
N GLU A 774 7.45 20.60 -56.57
CA GLU A 774 7.81 20.46 -55.16
C GLU A 774 7.19 19.20 -54.53
N SER A 775 7.62 18.87 -53.32
CA SER A 775 7.12 17.75 -52.53
C SER A 775 5.60 17.78 -52.39
N ALA A 776 4.96 16.66 -52.79
CA ALA A 776 3.50 16.47 -52.81
C ALA A 776 2.71 17.35 -53.80
N GLU A 777 3.38 18.04 -54.73
CA GLU A 777 2.69 18.89 -55.70
C GLU A 777 1.85 18.07 -56.71
N GLU A 778 0.65 18.57 -57.01
CA GLU A 778 -0.21 18.03 -58.06
C GLU A 778 -0.54 19.13 -59.06
N ASP A 779 0.13 19.10 -60.21
CA ASP A 779 -0.01 20.12 -61.25
C ASP A 779 -0.79 19.57 -62.45
N LEU A 780 -2.09 19.83 -62.48
CA LEU A 780 -3.03 19.36 -63.49
C LEU A 780 -3.50 20.47 -64.43
N THR A 781 -2.59 21.37 -64.84
CA THR A 781 -2.89 22.45 -65.79
C THR A 781 -2.11 22.32 -67.10
N TRP A 782 -1.50 21.16 -67.38
CA TRP A 782 -0.63 20.99 -68.54
C TRP A 782 -1.38 20.40 -69.72
N ASP A 783 -1.71 21.25 -70.68
CA ASP A 783 -2.78 21.07 -71.64
C ASP A 783 -2.33 21.34 -73.08
N ALA A 784 -2.82 20.55 -74.06
CA ALA A 784 -2.48 20.74 -75.48
C ALA A 784 -3.68 20.72 -76.41
N GLY A 785 -3.95 21.87 -77.05
CA GLY A 785 -4.97 22.01 -78.09
C GLY A 785 -4.41 21.76 -79.48
N LEU A 786 -5.12 20.97 -80.29
CA LEU A 786 -4.75 20.68 -81.68
C LEU A 786 -5.92 20.86 -82.64
N TYR A 787 -5.66 21.32 -83.85
CA TYR A 787 -6.66 21.42 -84.92
C TYR A 787 -6.17 20.74 -86.21
N ARG A 788 -7.10 20.41 -87.10
CA ARG A 788 -6.83 19.92 -88.45
C ARG A 788 -6.98 21.08 -89.44
N PRO A 789 -6.08 21.25 -90.42
CA PRO A 789 -6.20 22.36 -91.36
C PRO A 789 -7.45 22.27 -92.24
N ALA A 790 -8.07 23.42 -92.50
CA ALA A 790 -9.25 23.57 -93.35
C ALA A 790 -8.89 23.99 -94.79
N THR A 791 -9.85 23.86 -95.70
CA THR A 791 -9.76 24.26 -97.12
C THR A 791 -11.05 24.95 -97.57
N ILE A 792 -10.92 26.00 -98.40
CA ILE A 792 -12.04 26.74 -98.99
C ILE A 792 -11.80 27.08 -100.47
N GLY A 793 -12.81 27.01 -101.33
CA GLY A 793 -12.76 27.45 -102.72
C GLY A 793 -13.88 26.87 -103.57
N ASP A 794 -13.75 26.94 -104.89
CA ASP A 794 -14.33 26.03 -105.90
C ASP A 794 -14.03 26.62 -107.28
N ARG A 795 -14.97 27.35 -107.92
CA ARG A 795 -14.87 27.69 -109.35
C ARG A 795 -15.31 29.11 -109.72
N VAL A 796 -14.62 29.68 -110.71
CA VAL A 796 -15.05 30.87 -111.45
C VAL A 796 -15.38 30.49 -112.88
N TRP A 797 -16.57 30.82 -113.37
CA TRP A 797 -17.02 30.43 -114.70
C TRP A 797 -17.68 31.57 -115.49
N ARG A 798 -17.78 31.34 -116.80
CA ARG A 798 -18.47 32.22 -117.73
C ARG A 798 -19.93 31.82 -117.82
N ASP A 799 -20.76 32.55 -117.09
CA ASP A 799 -22.21 32.45 -117.12
C ASP A 799 -22.71 33.11 -118.41
N THR A 800 -23.04 32.27 -119.39
CA THR A 800 -23.33 32.72 -120.76
C THR A 800 -24.78 33.18 -120.91
N ASN A 801 -25.67 32.71 -120.05
CA ASN A 801 -27.08 33.09 -120.06
C ASN A 801 -27.43 34.14 -118.98
N GLY A 802 -26.54 34.37 -118.02
CA GLY A 802 -26.66 35.36 -116.95
C GLY A 802 -27.57 34.95 -115.79
N ASN A 803 -27.85 33.65 -115.63
CA ASN A 803 -28.82 33.14 -114.66
C ASN A 803 -28.23 32.94 -113.24
N GLY A 804 -26.91 32.99 -113.07
CA GLY A 804 -26.23 32.81 -111.80
C GLY A 804 -26.00 31.34 -111.39
N VAL A 805 -26.21 30.38 -112.30
CA VAL A 805 -26.08 28.93 -112.04
C VAL A 805 -25.10 28.32 -113.04
N GLN A 806 -24.26 27.40 -112.57
CA GLN A 806 -23.34 26.66 -113.43
C GLN A 806 -24.10 25.67 -114.34
N ASP A 807 -24.31 26.07 -115.60
CA ASP A 807 -24.99 25.24 -116.59
C ASP A 807 -24.05 24.33 -117.39
N ALA A 808 -24.61 23.24 -117.92
CA ALA A 808 -23.86 22.31 -118.75
C ALA A 808 -23.39 23.00 -120.05
N GLY A 809 -22.07 23.09 -120.23
CA GLY A 809 -21.44 23.73 -121.39
C GLY A 809 -20.80 25.08 -121.09
N GLU A 810 -20.99 25.61 -119.88
CA GLU A 810 -20.34 26.83 -119.43
C GLU A 810 -18.88 26.59 -119.03
N ALA A 811 -17.98 27.36 -119.65
CA ALA A 811 -16.55 27.20 -119.47
C ALA A 811 -16.09 27.91 -118.18
N GLY A 812 -15.17 27.27 -117.45
CA GLY A 812 -14.45 27.96 -116.39
C GLY A 812 -13.51 29.04 -116.95
N ILE A 813 -13.21 30.05 -116.13
CA ILE A 813 -12.34 31.14 -116.51
C ILE A 813 -11.02 30.99 -115.75
N ASP A 814 -9.96 30.63 -116.46
CA ASP A 814 -8.60 30.55 -115.89
C ASP A 814 -7.94 31.93 -115.82
N GLY A 815 -7.03 32.12 -114.86
CA GLY A 815 -6.25 33.35 -114.67
C GLY A 815 -6.99 34.47 -113.93
N VAL A 816 -8.17 34.21 -113.38
CA VAL A 816 -8.92 35.17 -112.57
C VAL A 816 -8.27 35.26 -111.19
N VAL A 817 -8.01 36.49 -110.73
CA VAL A 817 -7.42 36.73 -109.40
C VAL A 817 -8.48 36.53 -108.33
N VAL A 818 -8.19 35.68 -107.35
CA VAL A 818 -9.03 35.43 -106.18
C VAL A 818 -8.23 35.73 -104.92
N THR A 819 -8.81 36.54 -104.03
CA THR A 819 -8.20 36.94 -102.76
C THR A 819 -9.01 36.36 -101.60
N LEU A 820 -8.33 35.79 -100.61
CA LEU A 820 -8.89 35.38 -99.32
C LEU A 820 -8.43 36.37 -98.26
N ASN A 821 -9.36 37.03 -97.58
CA ASN A 821 -9.09 37.84 -96.39
C ASN A 821 -9.82 37.25 -95.19
N GLY A 822 -9.22 37.23 -94.01
CA GLY A 822 -9.87 36.69 -92.82
C GLY A 822 -9.04 36.78 -91.56
N THR A 823 -9.48 36.09 -90.52
CA THR A 823 -8.76 35.94 -89.26
C THR A 823 -8.87 34.49 -88.78
N THR A 824 -7.77 33.93 -88.25
CA THR A 824 -7.80 32.64 -87.53
C THR A 824 -8.64 32.73 -86.25
N GLY A 825 -8.90 31.61 -85.57
CA GLY A 825 -9.60 31.56 -84.27
C GLY A 825 -8.98 32.43 -83.18
N VAL A 826 -7.65 32.54 -83.15
CA VAL A 826 -6.89 33.45 -82.27
C VAL A 826 -6.80 34.90 -82.80
N GLY A 827 -7.47 35.21 -83.91
CA GLY A 827 -7.56 36.56 -84.47
C GLY A 827 -6.38 37.00 -85.35
N VAL A 828 -5.51 36.08 -85.78
CA VAL A 828 -4.39 36.41 -86.69
C VAL A 828 -4.93 36.68 -88.09
N VAL A 829 -4.63 37.86 -88.65
CA VAL A 829 -5.07 38.24 -89.99
C VAL A 829 -4.44 37.34 -91.05
N VAL A 830 -5.29 36.77 -91.90
CA VAL A 830 -4.90 35.98 -93.07
C VAL A 830 -5.23 36.77 -94.33
N ASN A 831 -4.25 36.90 -95.23
CA ASN A 831 -4.43 37.46 -96.56
C ASN A 831 -3.67 36.59 -97.57
N GLN A 832 -4.41 35.91 -98.44
CA GLN A 832 -3.84 35.08 -99.50
C GLN A 832 -4.41 35.49 -100.86
N ILE A 833 -3.61 35.30 -101.91
CA ILE A 833 -4.03 35.54 -103.30
C ILE A 833 -3.68 34.29 -104.11
N THR A 834 -4.64 33.85 -104.91
CA THR A 834 -4.44 32.80 -105.91
C THR A 834 -5.02 33.23 -107.25
N THR A 835 -4.80 32.42 -108.28
CA THR A 835 -5.45 32.59 -109.58
C THR A 835 -6.11 31.30 -110.00
N THR A 836 -7.30 31.38 -110.60
CA THR A 836 -8.02 30.22 -111.10
C THR A 836 -7.23 29.47 -112.18
N ALA A 837 -7.34 28.15 -112.21
CA ALA A 837 -6.67 27.30 -113.20
C ALA A 837 -7.44 26.01 -113.46
N GLY A 838 -7.18 25.35 -114.59
CA GLY A 838 -7.67 23.99 -114.84
C GLY A 838 -9.19 23.91 -115.01
N GLY A 839 -9.81 24.92 -115.62
CA GLY A 839 -11.26 24.99 -115.81
C GLY A 839 -11.95 25.89 -114.80
N GLY A 840 -11.28 26.96 -114.37
CA GLY A 840 -11.81 27.97 -113.46
C GLY A 840 -11.64 27.68 -111.98
N LEU A 841 -10.97 26.59 -111.60
CA LEU A 841 -10.90 26.16 -110.20
C LEU A 841 -9.89 26.96 -109.37
N TYR A 842 -10.19 27.16 -108.09
CA TYR A 842 -9.27 27.73 -107.11
C TYR A 842 -9.52 27.09 -105.72
N SER A 843 -8.48 27.10 -104.88
CA SER A 843 -8.59 26.62 -103.50
C SER A 843 -7.56 27.29 -102.61
N PHE A 844 -7.93 27.59 -101.38
CA PHE A 844 -7.03 27.95 -100.29
C PHE A 844 -6.98 26.79 -99.31
N THR A 845 -5.82 26.12 -99.24
CA THR A 845 -5.60 24.94 -98.39
C THR A 845 -4.72 25.30 -97.18
N ASN A 846 -4.67 24.42 -96.17
CA ASN A 846 -3.86 24.58 -94.96
C ASN A 846 -4.25 25.83 -94.15
N LEU A 847 -5.54 26.13 -94.10
CA LEU A 847 -6.05 27.22 -93.27
C LEU A 847 -6.20 26.71 -91.83
N ALA A 848 -5.85 27.55 -90.85
CA ALA A 848 -6.31 27.30 -89.49
C ALA A 848 -7.83 27.50 -89.43
N PRO A 849 -8.53 26.95 -88.43
CA PRO A 849 -9.90 27.36 -88.15
C PRO A 849 -9.99 28.88 -87.98
N GLY A 850 -11.07 29.48 -88.46
CA GLY A 850 -11.21 30.94 -88.48
C GLY A 850 -12.27 31.44 -89.45
N THR A 851 -12.46 32.76 -89.48
CA THR A 851 -13.44 33.41 -90.35
C THR A 851 -12.76 34.00 -91.58
N TYR A 852 -13.21 33.60 -92.77
CA TYR A 852 -12.62 33.93 -94.06
C TYR A 852 -13.65 34.48 -95.05
N GLN A 853 -13.22 35.37 -95.92
CA GLN A 853 -14.00 35.98 -96.98
C GLN A 853 -13.22 35.94 -98.29
N ILE A 854 -13.89 35.52 -99.36
CA ILE A 854 -13.32 35.44 -100.70
C ILE A 854 -13.75 36.68 -101.51
N THR A 855 -12.84 37.18 -102.35
CA THR A 855 -13.11 38.22 -103.34
C THR A 855 -12.51 37.83 -104.68
N VAL A 856 -13.37 37.69 -105.68
CA VAL A 856 -13.00 37.43 -107.07
C VAL A 856 -12.88 38.75 -107.81
N THR A 857 -11.83 38.95 -108.60
CA THR A 857 -11.64 40.16 -109.40
C THR A 857 -12.14 39.94 -110.83
N ALA A 858 -13.24 40.59 -111.21
CA ALA A 858 -13.79 40.46 -112.57
C ALA A 858 -12.76 40.85 -113.65
N PRO A 859 -12.58 40.02 -114.70
CA PRO A 859 -11.82 40.40 -115.90
C PRO A 859 -12.39 41.66 -116.56
N SER A 860 -11.53 42.40 -117.27
CA SER A 860 -11.95 43.66 -117.92
C SER A 860 -13.08 43.41 -118.92
N GLY A 861 -14.21 44.09 -118.71
CA GLY A 861 -15.40 43.99 -119.57
C GLY A 861 -16.40 42.92 -119.16
N GLU A 862 -16.22 42.26 -118.01
CA GLU A 862 -17.18 41.30 -117.44
C GLU A 862 -17.78 41.84 -116.13
N VAL A 863 -18.98 41.39 -115.79
CA VAL A 863 -19.69 41.71 -114.54
C VAL A 863 -20.17 40.42 -113.88
N PHE A 864 -20.26 40.41 -112.55
CA PHE A 864 -20.77 39.25 -111.80
C PHE A 864 -22.25 39.04 -112.06
N THR A 865 -22.67 37.78 -112.04
CA THR A 865 -24.08 37.39 -112.13
C THR A 865 -24.73 37.39 -110.75
N TYR A 866 -25.91 36.80 -110.61
CA TYR A 866 -26.68 36.94 -109.38
C TYR A 866 -26.11 36.08 -108.25
N ARG A 867 -26.00 36.69 -107.07
CA ARG A 867 -25.55 36.03 -105.85
C ARG A 867 -26.64 35.16 -105.21
N ASP A 868 -26.27 33.99 -104.67
CA ASP A 868 -27.06 33.08 -103.82
C ASP A 868 -28.42 32.73 -104.44
N ILE A 869 -28.42 32.27 -105.69
CA ILE A 869 -29.65 32.01 -106.44
C ILE A 869 -30.32 30.76 -105.89
N LEU A 870 -31.58 30.91 -105.45
CA LEU A 870 -32.34 29.77 -104.94
C LEU A 870 -32.93 28.94 -106.07
N ALA A 871 -33.16 27.64 -105.82
CA ALA A 871 -33.86 26.73 -106.75
C ALA A 871 -35.26 27.23 -107.18
N SER A 872 -35.87 28.14 -106.41
CA SER A 872 -37.15 28.79 -106.74
C SER A 872 -37.04 29.94 -107.74
N GLU A 873 -35.83 30.49 -107.92
CA GLU A 873 -35.53 31.57 -108.86
C GLU A 873 -35.00 31.02 -110.18
N VAL A 874 -34.09 30.04 -110.12
CA VAL A 874 -33.59 29.31 -111.29
C VAL A 874 -33.58 27.82 -110.98
N ALA A 875 -34.23 27.02 -111.82
CA ALA A 875 -34.39 25.60 -111.57
C ALA A 875 -33.04 24.86 -111.61
N GLY A 876 -32.68 24.20 -110.51
CA GLY A 876 -31.42 23.44 -110.39
C GLY A 876 -30.32 24.15 -109.60
N ALA A 877 -30.53 25.40 -109.20
CA ALA A 877 -29.62 26.15 -108.33
C ALA A 877 -29.56 25.54 -106.92
N ASN A 878 -28.35 25.42 -106.38
CA ASN A 878 -28.03 25.04 -105.01
C ASN A 878 -26.61 25.52 -104.69
N ASP A 879 -26.26 25.53 -103.40
CA ASP A 879 -24.97 26.02 -102.87
C ASP A 879 -23.73 25.53 -103.63
N THR A 880 -23.75 24.31 -104.20
CA THR A 880 -22.58 23.76 -104.92
C THR A 880 -22.46 24.22 -106.38
N ASN A 881 -23.37 25.07 -106.87
CA ASN A 881 -23.41 25.44 -108.29
C ASN A 881 -24.01 26.80 -108.60
N ASP A 882 -24.43 27.59 -107.61
CA ASP A 882 -24.79 28.99 -107.82
C ASP A 882 -23.57 29.90 -107.62
N SER A 883 -23.73 31.18 -107.92
CA SER A 883 -22.66 32.16 -107.70
C SER A 883 -22.81 32.78 -106.31
N ASP A 884 -21.76 32.81 -105.50
CA ASP A 884 -21.72 33.48 -104.18
C ASP A 884 -21.19 34.92 -104.26
N ALA A 885 -20.63 35.29 -105.41
CA ALA A 885 -20.06 36.61 -105.61
C ALA A 885 -21.15 37.69 -105.75
N ASP A 886 -21.05 38.75 -104.95
CA ASP A 886 -21.86 39.95 -105.14
C ASP A 886 -21.41 40.78 -106.37
N ALA A 887 -22.09 41.90 -106.63
CA ALA A 887 -21.77 42.75 -107.79
C ALA A 887 -20.34 43.33 -107.78
N SER A 888 -19.65 43.30 -106.64
CA SER A 888 -18.24 43.69 -106.48
C SER A 888 -17.26 42.51 -106.52
N GLY A 889 -17.76 41.27 -106.60
CA GLY A 889 -16.98 40.04 -106.58
C GLY A 889 -16.75 39.47 -105.19
N MET A 890 -17.38 40.05 -104.16
CA MET A 890 -17.16 39.69 -102.77
C MET A 890 -18.20 38.67 -102.32
N MET A 891 -17.75 37.59 -101.69
CA MET A 891 -18.58 36.55 -101.11
C MET A 891 -18.87 36.85 -99.64
N ILE A 892 -19.82 36.14 -99.04
CA ILE A 892 -20.09 36.25 -97.60
C ILE A 892 -18.91 35.70 -96.80
N ALA A 893 -18.64 36.25 -95.62
CA ALA A 893 -17.62 35.70 -94.73
C ALA A 893 -18.15 34.41 -94.05
N THR A 894 -17.35 33.34 -94.06
CA THR A 894 -17.67 32.04 -93.47
C THR A 894 -16.65 31.65 -92.41
N THR A 895 -17.06 30.86 -91.42
CA THR A 895 -16.17 30.31 -90.40
C THR A 895 -15.86 28.87 -90.74
N LEU A 896 -14.57 28.54 -90.87
CA LEU A 896 -14.10 27.18 -91.05
C LEU A 896 -13.71 26.57 -89.70
N GLU A 897 -14.20 25.36 -89.41
CA GLU A 897 -13.81 24.55 -88.25
C GLU A 897 -12.63 23.60 -88.57
N SER A 898 -12.08 22.97 -87.53
CA SER A 898 -11.00 21.96 -87.63
C SER A 898 -11.32 20.86 -88.65
N GLY A 899 -10.51 20.83 -89.72
CA GLY A 899 -10.57 19.82 -90.79
C GLY A 899 -11.68 20.04 -91.83
N GLU A 900 -12.34 21.20 -91.82
CA GLU A 900 -13.40 21.52 -92.78
C GLU A 900 -12.88 21.68 -94.21
N ASN A 901 -13.60 21.14 -95.19
CA ASN A 901 -13.27 21.27 -96.61
C ASN A 901 -14.51 21.77 -97.36
N ASP A 902 -14.58 23.09 -97.52
CA ASP A 902 -15.71 23.81 -98.06
C ASP A 902 -15.47 24.22 -99.53
N LEU A 903 -16.01 23.43 -100.45
CA LEU A 903 -15.82 23.58 -101.89
C LEU A 903 -17.10 24.01 -102.61
N THR A 904 -17.80 25.00 -102.06
CA THR A 904 -19.03 25.54 -102.65
C THR A 904 -18.91 27.02 -103.05
N TRP A 905 -17.71 27.61 -102.91
CA TRP A 905 -17.52 29.05 -103.09
C TRP A 905 -17.20 29.41 -104.54
N ASP A 906 -18.20 29.94 -105.23
CA ASP A 906 -18.34 29.96 -106.68
C ASP A 906 -18.63 31.37 -107.22
N ALA A 907 -18.10 31.74 -108.40
CA ALA A 907 -18.40 33.04 -109.02
C ALA A 907 -18.71 32.98 -110.53
N GLY A 908 -19.94 33.37 -110.88
CA GLY A 908 -20.40 33.51 -112.27
C GLY A 908 -20.12 34.90 -112.85
N LEU A 909 -19.57 34.95 -114.07
CA LEU A 909 -19.26 36.19 -114.80
C LEU A 909 -19.90 36.20 -116.18
N VAL A 910 -20.50 37.34 -116.54
CA VAL A 910 -21.12 37.57 -117.85
C VAL A 910 -20.52 38.80 -118.55
N ILE A 911 -20.45 38.76 -119.88
CA ILE A 911 -20.12 39.94 -120.69
C ILE A 911 -21.41 40.75 -120.91
N PRO A 912 -21.53 42.00 -120.42
CA PRO A 912 -22.74 42.78 -120.56
C PRO A 912 -23.00 43.16 -122.03
N ALA A 913 -24.24 43.00 -122.48
CA ALA A 913 -24.70 43.48 -123.79
C ALA A 913 -25.24 44.92 -123.69
N SER A 914 -25.17 45.68 -124.79
CA SER A 914 -25.80 47.00 -124.91
C SER A 914 -26.88 46.99 -126.01
N LEU A 915 -28.00 47.66 -125.74
CA LEU A 915 -29.09 47.86 -126.69
C LEU A 915 -29.42 49.35 -126.77
N GLY A 916 -29.39 49.89 -127.97
CA GLY A 916 -29.72 51.29 -128.22
C GLY A 916 -29.51 51.65 -129.69
N ASP A 917 -30.16 52.73 -130.10
CA ASP A 917 -29.94 53.41 -131.37
C ASP A 917 -30.52 54.83 -131.23
N LEU A 918 -31.15 55.38 -132.27
CA LEU A 918 -31.78 56.68 -132.31
C LEU A 918 -33.32 56.58 -132.37
N VAL A 919 -34.03 57.55 -131.79
CA VAL A 919 -35.42 57.84 -132.17
C VAL A 919 -35.40 58.97 -133.20
N TRP A 920 -35.86 58.72 -134.42
CA TRP A 920 -35.81 59.69 -135.53
C TRP A 920 -37.20 60.13 -136.00
N GLU A 921 -37.27 61.31 -136.62
CA GLU A 921 -38.44 61.80 -137.34
C GLU A 921 -38.46 61.24 -138.77
N ASP A 922 -39.40 60.35 -139.08
CA ASP A 922 -39.61 59.84 -140.45
C ASP A 922 -40.29 60.94 -141.30
N LEU A 923 -39.51 61.64 -142.12
CA LEU A 923 -39.95 62.83 -142.85
C LEU A 923 -40.83 62.49 -144.06
N ASN A 924 -40.78 61.26 -144.55
CA ASN A 924 -41.49 60.85 -145.77
C ASN A 924 -42.53 59.74 -145.54
N GLY A 925 -42.57 59.17 -144.33
CA GLY A 925 -43.55 58.18 -143.88
C GLY A 925 -43.27 56.75 -144.37
N ASN A 926 -42.05 56.41 -144.77
CA ASN A 926 -41.71 55.10 -145.33
C ASN A 926 -41.21 54.07 -144.30
N GLY A 927 -40.94 54.48 -143.06
CA GLY A 927 -40.41 53.63 -142.00
C GLY A 927 -38.96 53.20 -142.15
N VAL A 928 -38.15 53.87 -142.98
CA VAL A 928 -36.72 53.61 -143.19
C VAL A 928 -35.93 54.85 -142.79
N GLN A 929 -34.94 54.70 -141.90
CA GLN A 929 -34.08 55.81 -141.50
C GLN A 929 -33.19 56.26 -142.68
N GLU A 930 -33.33 57.51 -143.12
CA GLU A 930 -32.56 58.07 -144.23
C GLU A 930 -31.65 59.24 -143.85
N THR A 931 -30.62 59.46 -144.68
CA THR A 931 -29.66 60.55 -144.47
C THR A 931 -30.35 61.92 -144.64
N GLY A 932 -30.55 62.63 -143.52
CA GLY A 932 -31.21 63.94 -143.47
C GLY A 932 -32.36 64.04 -142.46
N GLU A 933 -32.80 62.91 -141.90
CA GLU A 933 -33.86 62.86 -140.90
C GLU A 933 -33.33 63.19 -139.49
N PRO A 934 -33.87 64.20 -138.79
CA PRO A 934 -33.38 64.60 -137.47
C PRO A 934 -33.84 63.65 -136.36
N GLY A 935 -33.01 63.54 -135.32
CA GLY A 935 -33.37 62.84 -134.08
C GLY A 935 -34.37 63.63 -133.23
N PHE A 936 -35.27 62.92 -132.53
CA PHE A 936 -36.17 63.52 -131.56
C PHE A 936 -35.54 63.58 -130.17
N ASN A 937 -35.46 64.78 -129.60
CA ASN A 937 -35.04 64.97 -128.22
C ASN A 937 -36.22 64.78 -127.24
N ASN A 938 -35.93 64.30 -126.03
CA ASN A 938 -36.86 64.12 -124.92
C ASN A 938 -37.95 63.03 -125.10
N VAL A 939 -37.69 61.99 -125.91
CA VAL A 939 -38.52 60.79 -125.93
C VAL A 939 -38.11 59.87 -124.79
N THR A 940 -39.05 59.58 -123.89
CA THR A 940 -38.84 58.58 -122.83
C THR A 940 -38.83 57.18 -123.45
N VAL A 941 -37.71 56.48 -123.38
CA VAL A 941 -37.58 55.06 -123.75
C VAL A 941 -37.44 54.26 -122.46
N ALA A 942 -38.31 53.28 -122.26
CA ALA A 942 -38.24 52.36 -121.11
C ALA A 942 -37.83 50.96 -121.59
N LEU A 943 -36.77 50.41 -121.00
CA LEU A 943 -36.41 49.01 -121.17
C LEU A 943 -37.15 48.19 -120.09
N ILE A 944 -37.95 47.20 -120.51
CA ILE A 944 -38.72 46.32 -119.61
C ILE A 944 -38.27 44.88 -119.87
N GLY A 945 -37.69 44.23 -118.86
CA GLY A 945 -37.23 42.83 -118.93
C GLY A 945 -38.33 41.80 -118.70
N ALA A 946 -38.12 40.55 -119.14
CA ALA A 946 -39.08 39.44 -119.07
C ALA A 946 -38.97 38.55 -117.81
N GLY A 947 -38.12 38.89 -116.84
CA GLY A 947 -37.79 38.00 -115.71
C GLY A 947 -36.47 37.26 -115.94
N ARG A 948 -35.99 36.51 -114.93
CA ARG A 948 -34.68 35.83 -114.87
C ARG A 948 -34.70 34.39 -115.45
N ASP A 949 -35.75 34.02 -116.19
CA ASP A 949 -35.96 32.69 -116.79
C ASP A 949 -35.16 32.47 -118.09
#